data_AF-A0A8B5WFN7-F1
#
_entry.id   AF-A0A8B5WFN7-F1
#
_cell.length_a   1.000
_cell.length_b   1.000
_cell.length_c   1.000
_cell.angle_alpha   90.00
_cell.angle_beta   90.00
_cell.angle_gamma   90.00
#
_symmetry.space_group_name_H-M   'P 1'
#
loop_
_entity.id
_entity.type
_entity.pdbx_description
1 polymer ?
#
loop_
_entity_poly.entity_id
_entity_poly.type
_entity_poly.pdbx_seq_one_letter_code
_entity_poly.pdbx_strand_id
1 'polypeptide(L)'
;MDRGQALLTWFSYDPHGNQYWMIGVGELDEDRRVQFGLHATRGGRFGDAFDANEVELIEWGTLTLDLDCLDGTMAYESVLPEFGSAVHDLERLTVLAGLDCPFFMPEVGALEHARWDKRFTIAGIHSSLPVQLNNDNINLPSVHDLLALPNGDVLAAGTFNWLGQTQVPPLIQGSGAGDWQAFAPAIDLATLAATALAQDGSHPLVMAVSDPGRIMLVHDEALETIGQFEGIVRRLAWHDGQLWAAGPFEMTDGGPAMLAVWDGTNWQAAPGGQPDGPALALESSAEGLYVGGQFGQIGGMDAESIARWDGQTWTAYDLQAQQGFGEPANVYAIASTPDGLFAAGAIVGAVRWDGSQWQPLGNGLGGANGSPVVSDIHLFQGQLYAIGCFAHANGSADDPDAVPAAGIARWTGEIWEAVDDGSIPISSPYPLTSTFLPCFHPLKLDRPWSMRMQRLASDGDYLYVGGSLVGLGGQPSQGLIAYDGNQFVPVGHTQRGVSGIVDQLLHGPDNEVYASGVTHFGTTQSASGLFRLDSTHGWLDAGLPPLPDESNCWRRLLTLDHDERILLGCTAGHSQDEWRPRVFRLDDLHDWTEIEIGEIDVSLRRLNVIVTDPQGTIWIAGEAWDDENFLEKGFVARLTDDGFEIFEDSFNGMVLQLAFAPDSGENDQLKFIARGWFNSIGDQEATRLAYWNDGSWQSMGTLIGARSISYGAQHILAGTLDGGGYSLARWNGEDWAEMATPENGFPDFGDEQAVFTGIHQLGERIILVGEVPGFTPESGHVFIHEPGNFTVLSGGLAGRPPTAVLVTPEAILFGGPIIEADPYGHPVSTLGIGRLTWD
;
A
#
# COMPACT_ATOMS: atom_id res chain seq x y z
N MET A 1 38.92 -20.63 -4.91
CA MET A 1 40.16 -21.36 -4.56
C MET A 1 40.38 -22.47 -5.60
N ASP A 2 41.26 -22.29 -6.58
CA ASP A 2 41.33 -23.19 -7.76
C ASP A 2 42.06 -24.54 -7.55
N ARG A 3 42.55 -24.83 -6.33
CA ARG A 3 43.30 -26.08 -6.04
C ARG A 3 42.95 -26.78 -4.73
N GLY A 4 41.88 -26.37 -4.04
CA GLY A 4 41.45 -27.00 -2.77
C GLY A 4 42.47 -26.93 -1.62
N GLN A 5 43.41 -25.98 -1.68
CA GLN A 5 44.47 -25.79 -0.69
C GLN A 5 44.32 -24.43 0.01
N ALA A 6 44.53 -24.40 1.32
CA ALA A 6 44.53 -23.19 2.13
C ALA A 6 45.88 -23.00 2.83
N LEU A 7 46.30 -21.74 2.98
CA LEU A 7 47.48 -21.34 3.76
C LEU A 7 47.04 -20.70 5.07
N LEU A 8 47.49 -21.24 6.20
CA LEU A 8 47.29 -20.66 7.52
C LEU A 8 48.59 -20.05 8.02
N THR A 9 48.53 -18.79 8.46
CA THR A 9 49.58 -18.14 9.26
C THR A 9 48.97 -17.72 10.59
N TRP A 10 49.46 -18.28 11.68
CA TRP A 10 48.91 -18.05 13.01
C TRP A 10 49.96 -17.43 13.93
N PHE A 11 49.61 -16.26 14.47
CA PHE A 11 50.38 -15.56 15.49
C PHE A 11 49.81 -15.84 16.87
N SER A 12 50.66 -16.27 17.80
CA SER A 12 50.31 -16.53 19.19
C SER A 12 51.48 -16.20 20.13
N TYR A 13 51.35 -16.58 21.39
CA TYR A 13 52.39 -16.42 22.40
C TYR A 13 52.68 -17.77 23.08
N ASP A 14 53.95 -18.01 23.42
CA ASP A 14 54.34 -19.14 24.27
C ASP A 14 53.94 -18.89 25.74
N PRO A 15 54.04 -19.90 26.64
CA PRO A 15 53.70 -19.72 28.06
C PRO A 15 54.57 -18.69 28.83
N HIS A 16 55.65 -18.21 28.21
CA HIS A 16 56.52 -17.17 28.75
C HIS A 16 56.18 -15.77 28.20
N GLY A 17 55.16 -15.67 27.33
CA GLY A 17 54.73 -14.43 26.70
C GLY A 17 55.58 -14.01 25.51
N ASN A 18 56.45 -14.88 24.99
CA ASN A 18 57.20 -14.59 23.77
C ASN A 18 56.32 -14.82 22.54
N GLN A 19 56.51 -14.00 21.53
CA GLN A 19 55.85 -14.14 20.23
C GLN A 19 56.19 -15.48 19.58
N TYR A 20 55.18 -16.14 19.03
CA TYR A 20 55.31 -17.42 18.36
C TYR A 20 54.49 -17.45 17.07
N TRP A 21 55.11 -17.85 15.96
CA TRP A 21 54.49 -17.88 14.64
C TRP A 21 54.43 -19.31 14.11
N MET A 22 53.26 -19.71 13.64
CA MET A 22 53.01 -21.02 13.03
C MET A 22 52.50 -20.83 11.62
N ILE A 23 52.95 -21.69 10.71
CA ILE A 23 52.52 -21.71 9.32
C ILE A 23 52.19 -23.13 8.90
N GLY A 24 51.13 -23.31 8.13
CA GLY A 24 50.71 -24.61 7.62
C GLY A 24 49.93 -24.48 6.33
N VAL A 25 50.05 -25.49 5.48
CA VAL A 25 49.20 -25.65 4.30
C VAL A 25 48.27 -26.82 4.57
N GLY A 26 46.97 -26.60 4.36
CA GLY A 26 45.93 -27.60 4.54
C GLY A 26 45.19 -27.87 3.25
N GLU A 27 44.58 -29.05 3.16
CA GLU A 27 43.69 -29.45 2.07
C GLU A 27 42.25 -29.49 2.56
N LEU A 28 41.33 -29.06 1.69
CA LEU A 28 39.89 -29.12 1.93
C LEU A 28 39.41 -30.56 1.74
N ASP A 29 38.71 -31.11 2.74
CA ASP A 29 38.12 -32.45 2.67
C ASP A 29 36.70 -32.46 2.06
N GLU A 30 36.12 -33.66 1.90
CA GLU A 30 34.77 -33.86 1.34
C GLU A 30 33.67 -33.24 2.22
N ASP A 31 33.93 -33.01 3.50
CA ASP A 31 33.02 -32.40 4.47
C ASP A 31 33.27 -30.88 4.62
N ARG A 32 34.03 -30.26 3.71
CA ARG A 32 34.39 -28.83 3.69
C ARG A 32 35.25 -28.37 4.88
N ARG A 33 35.92 -29.29 5.56
CA ARG A 33 36.87 -28.97 6.64
C ARG A 33 38.27 -28.85 6.08
N VAL A 34 39.09 -28.01 6.72
CA VAL A 34 40.49 -27.84 6.34
C VAL A 34 41.39 -28.26 7.49
N GLN A 35 42.23 -29.26 7.24
CA GLN A 35 43.22 -29.72 8.22
C GLN A 35 44.62 -29.25 7.85
N PHE A 36 45.29 -28.57 8.77
CA PHE A 36 46.63 -28.02 8.64
C PHE A 36 47.63 -28.81 9.48
N GLY A 37 48.76 -29.18 8.86
CA GLY A 37 49.98 -29.53 9.60
C GLY A 37 50.79 -28.27 9.86
N LEU A 38 50.91 -27.85 11.13
CA LEU A 38 51.54 -26.59 11.51
C LEU A 38 52.99 -26.75 11.93
N HIS A 39 53.81 -25.84 11.43
CA HIS A 39 55.22 -25.73 11.77
C HIS A 39 55.55 -24.31 12.23
N ALA A 40 56.41 -24.19 13.23
CA ALA A 40 57.09 -22.94 13.53
C ALA A 40 58.42 -22.88 12.79
N THR A 41 58.86 -21.66 12.47
CA THR A 41 60.17 -21.46 11.84
C THR A 41 61.14 -20.85 12.84
N ARG A 42 62.40 -21.31 12.81
CA ARG A 42 63.49 -20.73 13.60
C ARG A 42 64.76 -20.67 12.76
N GLY A 43 65.59 -19.65 12.96
CA GLY A 43 66.80 -19.47 12.16
C GLY A 43 66.52 -18.84 10.80
N GLY A 44 67.59 -18.47 10.09
CA GLY A 44 67.54 -17.61 8.91
C GLY A 44 67.27 -16.13 9.25
N ARG A 45 68.19 -15.24 8.86
CA ARG A 45 67.99 -13.79 8.98
C ARG A 45 67.53 -13.23 7.64
N PHE A 46 66.30 -12.71 7.58
CA PHE A 46 65.77 -12.06 6.37
C PHE A 46 66.65 -10.86 5.95
N GLY A 47 67.03 -10.81 4.67
CA GLY A 47 67.90 -9.80 4.05
C GLY A 47 68.78 -10.39 2.95
N ASP A 48 69.71 -9.60 2.40
CA ASP A 48 70.59 -9.99 1.27
C ASP A 48 71.52 -11.20 1.57
N ALA A 49 71.60 -11.62 2.83
CA ALA A 49 72.36 -12.77 3.30
C ALA A 49 71.47 -13.96 3.74
N PHE A 50 70.20 -14.00 3.32
CA PHE A 50 69.29 -15.10 3.63
C PHE A 50 69.78 -16.43 3.03
N ASP A 51 69.96 -17.44 3.88
CA ASP A 51 70.21 -18.82 3.47
C ASP A 51 69.02 -19.69 3.91
N ALA A 52 68.31 -20.26 2.94
CA ALA A 52 67.16 -21.13 3.20
C ALA A 52 67.54 -22.40 3.98
N ASN A 53 68.81 -22.83 3.94
CA ASN A 53 69.28 -23.99 4.68
C ASN A 53 69.46 -23.71 6.18
N GLU A 54 69.45 -22.44 6.60
CA GLU A 54 69.50 -22.04 8.01
C GLU A 54 68.10 -21.96 8.65
N VAL A 55 67.03 -22.19 7.88
CA VAL A 55 65.66 -22.23 8.39
C VAL A 55 65.36 -23.63 8.92
N GLU A 56 65.13 -23.72 10.21
CA GLU A 56 64.64 -24.90 10.90
C GLU A 56 63.11 -24.86 10.98
N LEU A 57 62.46 -25.94 10.55
CA LEU A 57 61.02 -26.16 10.69
C LEU A 57 60.78 -27.04 11.92
N ILE A 58 60.13 -26.48 12.92
CA ILE A 58 59.77 -27.15 14.16
C ILE A 58 58.30 -27.56 14.04
N GLU A 59 58.03 -28.86 14.03
CA GLU A 59 56.66 -29.39 14.05
C GLU A 59 55.94 -28.88 15.31
N TRP A 60 54.83 -28.16 15.12
CA TRP A 60 54.05 -27.61 16.21
C TRP A 60 52.82 -28.48 16.52
N GLY A 61 52.18 -29.06 15.50
CA GLY A 61 51.03 -29.93 15.65
C GLY A 61 50.03 -29.80 14.51
N THR A 62 48.76 -30.08 14.79
CA THR A 62 47.67 -29.98 13.81
C THR A 62 46.65 -28.93 14.21
N LEU A 63 45.97 -28.37 13.21
CA LEU A 63 44.81 -27.51 13.40
C LEU A 63 43.76 -27.87 12.36
N THR A 64 42.52 -28.00 12.78
CA THR A 64 41.36 -28.20 11.92
C THR A 64 40.46 -26.97 12.00
N LEU A 65 40.10 -26.44 10.85
CA LEU A 65 39.04 -25.46 10.69
C LEU A 65 37.82 -26.18 10.11
N ASP A 66 36.71 -26.09 10.83
CA ASP A 66 35.38 -26.47 10.35
C ASP A 66 34.60 -25.17 10.19
N LEU A 67 34.30 -24.77 8.95
CA LEU A 67 33.77 -23.45 8.65
C LEU A 67 32.43 -23.58 7.96
N ASP A 68 31.44 -22.86 8.47
CA ASP A 68 30.15 -22.68 7.83
C ASP A 68 29.93 -21.21 7.45
N CYS A 69 28.71 -20.89 7.03
CA CYS A 69 28.31 -19.63 6.48
C CYS A 69 28.07 -18.53 7.50
N LEU A 70 27.89 -18.85 8.77
CA LEU A 70 27.68 -17.85 9.82
C LEU A 70 28.66 -18.02 10.98
N ASP A 71 29.16 -19.24 11.17
CA ASP A 71 30.02 -19.64 12.27
C ASP A 71 31.08 -20.66 11.82
N GLY A 72 31.85 -21.15 12.78
CA GLY A 72 32.80 -22.22 12.58
C GLY A 72 33.45 -22.64 13.88
N THR A 73 34.28 -23.67 13.80
CA THR A 73 35.12 -24.11 14.93
C THR A 73 36.57 -24.27 14.49
N MET A 74 37.46 -23.88 15.40
CA MET A 74 38.90 -24.12 15.29
C MET A 74 39.32 -25.08 16.38
N ALA A 75 39.81 -26.25 16.00
CA ALA A 75 40.38 -27.22 16.92
C ALA A 75 41.89 -27.37 16.65
N TYR A 76 42.72 -27.34 17.68
CA TYR A 76 44.16 -27.60 17.51
C TYR A 76 44.68 -28.61 18.53
N GLU A 77 45.72 -29.34 18.13
CA GLU A 77 46.47 -30.26 18.98
C GLU A 77 47.97 -30.08 18.73
N SER A 78 48.69 -29.59 19.75
CA SER A 78 50.13 -29.42 19.66
C SER A 78 50.89 -30.65 20.13
N VAL A 79 51.94 -31.02 19.40
CA VAL A 79 52.92 -32.04 19.84
C VAL A 79 53.88 -31.49 20.91
N LEU A 80 53.90 -30.16 21.07
CA LEU A 80 54.70 -29.46 22.07
C LEU A 80 53.87 -29.33 23.37
N PRO A 81 54.32 -29.92 24.50
CA PRO A 81 53.55 -29.96 25.75
C PRO A 81 53.12 -28.60 26.29
N GLU A 82 53.87 -27.54 25.96
CA GLU A 82 53.62 -26.17 26.37
C GLU A 82 52.37 -25.51 25.77
N PHE A 83 51.83 -26.00 24.65
CA PHE A 83 50.65 -25.42 23.97
C PHE A 83 49.37 -26.25 24.14
N GLY A 84 49.47 -27.56 24.36
CA GLY A 84 48.33 -28.44 24.61
C GLY A 84 47.36 -28.54 23.42
N SER A 85 46.08 -28.74 23.72
CA SER A 85 44.99 -28.79 22.74
C SER A 85 43.78 -27.97 23.20
N ALA A 86 43.06 -27.39 22.25
CA ALA A 86 41.83 -26.64 22.53
C ALA A 86 40.88 -26.66 21.33
N VAL A 87 39.61 -26.34 21.60
CA VAL A 87 38.57 -26.06 20.61
C VAL A 87 38.02 -24.67 20.89
N HIS A 88 37.89 -23.87 19.85
CA HIS A 88 37.36 -22.52 19.90
C HIS A 88 36.24 -22.38 18.89
N ASP A 89 35.12 -21.81 19.32
CA ASP A 89 34.08 -21.33 18.41
C ASP A 89 34.60 -20.07 17.72
N LEU A 90 34.32 -19.95 16.43
CA LEU A 90 34.68 -18.82 15.60
C LEU A 90 33.43 -18.01 15.30
N GLU A 91 33.53 -16.70 15.49
CA GLU A 91 32.51 -15.73 15.11
C GLU A 91 32.94 -15.04 13.83
N ARG A 92 32.01 -14.91 12.88
CA ARG A 92 32.25 -14.19 11.63
C ARG A 92 32.20 -12.68 11.89
N LEU A 93 33.28 -11.98 11.57
CA LEU A 93 33.39 -10.53 11.77
C LEU A 93 33.10 -9.70 10.50
N THR A 94 33.20 -10.30 9.31
CA THR A 94 32.96 -9.63 8.02
C THR A 94 32.69 -10.66 6.92
N VAL A 95 32.04 -10.24 5.84
CA VAL A 95 31.89 -11.01 4.58
C VAL A 95 32.80 -10.39 3.52
N LEU A 96 33.33 -11.20 2.61
CA LEU A 96 34.03 -10.71 1.40
C LEU A 96 33.02 -10.64 0.26
N ALA A 97 32.91 -9.48 -0.38
CA ALA A 97 32.02 -9.26 -1.52
C ALA A 97 32.25 -10.30 -2.63
N GLY A 98 31.17 -10.84 -3.21
CA GLY A 98 31.20 -11.81 -4.31
C GLY A 98 31.38 -13.29 -3.93
N LEU A 99 31.40 -13.62 -2.64
CA LEU A 99 31.34 -15.02 -2.16
C LEU A 99 30.01 -15.27 -1.48
N ASP A 100 28.99 -15.63 -2.26
CA ASP A 100 27.68 -15.99 -1.73
C ASP A 100 27.79 -17.23 -0.86
N CYS A 101 27.44 -17.07 0.42
CA CYS A 101 26.94 -18.18 1.19
C CYS A 101 25.60 -18.59 0.58
N PRO A 102 25.41 -19.86 0.16
CA PRO A 102 24.15 -20.26 -0.43
C PRO A 102 23.03 -19.98 0.58
N PHE A 103 22.16 -19.06 0.20
CA PHE A 103 20.98 -18.66 0.93
C PHE A 103 20.18 -19.91 1.32
N PHE A 104 20.17 -20.25 2.62
CA PHE A 104 19.34 -21.35 3.10
C PHE A 104 17.97 -20.78 3.46
N MET A 105 17.02 -20.87 2.53
CA MET A 105 15.62 -20.77 2.92
C MET A 105 15.35 -21.94 3.88
N PRO A 106 14.69 -21.72 5.03
CA PRO A 106 14.28 -22.82 5.91
C PRO A 106 13.47 -23.86 5.11
N GLU A 107 13.51 -25.13 5.51
CA GLU A 107 12.63 -26.15 4.94
C GLU A 107 11.16 -25.72 5.07
N VAL A 108 10.29 -26.11 4.14
CA VAL A 108 8.85 -25.77 4.17
C VAL A 108 8.21 -26.13 5.51
N GLY A 109 8.67 -27.20 6.18
CA GLY A 109 8.21 -27.58 7.52
C GLY A 109 8.50 -26.56 8.63
N ALA A 110 9.53 -25.72 8.49
CA ALA A 110 9.78 -24.61 9.42
C ALA A 110 8.83 -23.42 9.15
N LEU A 111 8.34 -23.26 7.92
CA LEU A 111 7.31 -22.27 7.58
C LEU A 111 5.93 -22.65 8.10
N GLU A 112 5.66 -23.94 8.33
CA GLU A 112 4.44 -24.39 9.02
C GLU A 112 4.30 -23.79 10.42
N HIS A 113 5.40 -23.41 11.08
CA HIS A 113 5.37 -22.80 12.42
C HIS A 113 5.64 -21.29 12.39
N ALA A 114 5.71 -20.69 11.21
CA ALA A 114 6.03 -19.29 11.07
C ALA A 114 4.92 -18.40 11.63
N ARG A 115 5.31 -17.22 12.12
CA ARG A 115 4.44 -16.27 12.81
C ARG A 115 4.52 -14.91 12.15
N TRP A 116 3.36 -14.30 11.95
CA TRP A 116 3.26 -12.92 11.51
C TRP A 116 3.62 -11.95 12.64
N ASP A 117 4.51 -11.01 12.34
CA ASP A 117 4.85 -9.92 13.25
C ASP A 117 3.70 -8.92 13.31
N LYS A 118 2.96 -8.95 14.42
CA LYS A 118 1.75 -8.11 14.61
C LYS A 118 2.05 -6.62 14.69
N ARG A 119 3.32 -6.22 14.85
CA ARG A 119 3.68 -4.81 15.04
C ARG A 119 3.34 -3.95 13.81
N PHE A 120 3.25 -4.53 12.61
CA PHE A 120 3.08 -3.80 11.34
C PHE A 120 1.62 -3.48 10.97
N THR A 121 0.92 -2.72 11.81
CA THR A 121 -0.42 -2.17 11.52
C THR A 121 -0.43 -0.65 11.53
N ILE A 122 -1.30 0.00 10.76
CA ILE A 122 -1.45 1.47 10.82
C ILE A 122 -2.61 1.87 11.75
N ALA A 123 -2.62 3.15 12.13
CA ALA A 123 -3.78 3.75 12.79
C ALA A 123 -4.97 3.77 11.83
N GLY A 124 -6.17 3.75 12.42
CA GLY A 124 -7.41 3.80 11.68
C GLY A 124 -8.13 2.47 11.52
N ILE A 125 -9.14 2.55 10.66
CA ILE A 125 -9.92 1.41 10.22
C ILE A 125 -9.36 0.82 8.94
N HIS A 126 -9.49 -0.49 8.75
CA HIS A 126 -9.11 -1.14 7.50
C HIS A 126 -10.04 -2.31 7.16
N SER A 127 -10.01 -2.69 5.88
CA SER A 127 -10.91 -3.70 5.29
C SER A 127 -10.18 -4.65 4.37
N SER A 128 -10.41 -5.97 4.50
CA SER A 128 -9.90 -7.04 3.61
C SER A 128 -10.89 -7.46 2.53
N LEU A 129 -12.18 -7.14 2.71
CA LEU A 129 -13.25 -7.64 1.86
C LEU A 129 -13.36 -6.79 0.59
N PRO A 130 -13.36 -7.40 -0.61
CA PRO A 130 -13.85 -6.72 -1.80
C PRO A 130 -15.35 -6.52 -1.62
N VAL A 131 -15.77 -5.28 -1.33
CA VAL A 131 -17.19 -4.95 -1.40
C VAL A 131 -17.53 -4.82 -2.88
N GLN A 132 -18.20 -5.84 -3.44
CA GLN A 132 -18.76 -5.76 -4.79
C GLN A 132 -19.91 -4.76 -4.81
N LEU A 133 -19.59 -3.49 -4.98
CA LEU A 133 -20.58 -2.48 -5.31
C LEU A 133 -20.70 -2.42 -6.84
N ASN A 134 -21.52 -3.31 -7.42
CA ASN A 134 -21.99 -3.26 -8.81
C ASN A 134 -21.00 -2.64 -9.83
N ASN A 135 -20.08 -3.47 -10.32
CA ASN A 135 -19.09 -3.23 -11.38
C ASN A 135 -17.89 -2.29 -11.10
N ASP A 136 -17.76 -1.70 -9.91
CA ASP A 136 -16.51 -1.02 -9.50
C ASP A 136 -16.07 -1.52 -8.11
N ASN A 137 -15.01 -2.35 -8.08
CA ASN A 137 -14.40 -2.82 -6.83
C ASN A 137 -13.67 -1.67 -6.12
N ILE A 138 -14.36 -0.97 -5.21
CA ILE A 138 -13.71 -0.01 -4.30
C ILE A 138 -13.36 -0.75 -3.00
N ASN A 139 -12.08 -1.12 -2.88
CA ASN A 139 -11.53 -1.86 -1.73
C ASN A 139 -11.05 -0.94 -0.58
N LEU A 140 -11.60 0.27 -0.44
CA LEU A 140 -11.16 1.21 0.60
C LEU A 140 -12.01 1.10 1.87
N PRO A 141 -11.40 1.02 3.06
CA PRO A 141 -12.15 1.18 4.30
C PRO A 141 -12.81 2.55 4.30
N SER A 142 -14.10 2.58 4.63
CA SER A 142 -14.87 3.82 4.51
C SER A 142 -15.79 4.00 5.71
N VAL A 143 -15.83 5.22 6.26
CA VAL A 143 -16.87 5.65 7.19
C VAL A 143 -17.99 6.33 6.42
N HIS A 144 -19.19 5.78 6.56
CA HIS A 144 -20.40 6.16 5.85
C HIS A 144 -21.28 7.09 6.67
N ASP A 145 -21.31 6.89 7.99
CA ASP A 145 -22.02 7.74 8.94
C ASP A 145 -21.23 7.95 10.23
N LEU A 146 -21.37 9.14 10.80
CA LEU A 146 -20.86 9.51 12.11
C LEU A 146 -22.01 10.06 12.94
N LEU A 147 -22.10 9.64 14.21
CA LEU A 147 -23.18 10.03 15.09
C LEU A 147 -22.66 10.27 16.51
N ALA A 148 -22.89 11.48 17.04
CA ALA A 148 -22.60 11.78 18.44
C ALA A 148 -23.57 11.03 19.37
N LEU A 149 -23.02 10.41 20.41
CA LEU A 149 -23.74 9.64 21.40
C LEU A 149 -23.94 10.47 22.69
N PRO A 150 -25.03 10.25 23.46
CA PRO A 150 -25.31 10.99 24.70
C PRO A 150 -24.26 10.83 25.80
N ASN A 151 -23.44 9.78 25.73
CA ASN A 151 -22.35 9.53 26.68
C ASN A 151 -21.09 10.38 26.38
N GLY A 152 -21.09 11.14 25.28
CA GLY A 152 -19.94 11.94 24.82
C GLY A 152 -19.06 11.22 23.79
N ASP A 153 -19.32 9.96 23.46
CA ASP A 153 -18.60 9.26 22.39
C ASP A 153 -19.19 9.60 21.01
N VAL A 154 -18.47 9.24 19.96
CA VAL A 154 -18.94 9.23 18.58
C VAL A 154 -18.99 7.80 18.08
N LEU A 155 -20.10 7.45 17.43
CA LEU A 155 -20.29 6.22 16.69
C LEU A 155 -19.85 6.43 15.24
N ALA A 156 -19.05 5.51 14.70
CA ALA A 156 -18.68 5.46 13.29
C ALA A 156 -19.17 4.15 12.67
N ALA A 157 -19.92 4.27 11.59
CA ALA A 157 -20.51 3.17 10.85
C ALA A 157 -20.02 3.18 9.40
N GLY A 158 -19.69 2.02 8.83
CA GLY A 158 -19.26 1.97 7.44
C GLY A 158 -18.88 0.59 6.90
N THR A 159 -17.79 0.53 6.13
CA THR A 159 -17.24 -0.67 5.52
C THR A 159 -15.80 -0.87 5.99
N PHE A 160 -15.63 -1.62 7.06
CA PHE A 160 -14.34 -2.00 7.65
C PHE A 160 -14.56 -3.18 8.60
N ASN A 161 -13.51 -3.96 8.84
CA ASN A 161 -13.56 -5.11 9.75
C ASN A 161 -12.43 -5.09 10.80
N TRP A 162 -11.66 -4.01 10.85
CA TRP A 162 -10.56 -3.85 11.80
C TRP A 162 -10.36 -2.41 12.25
N LEU A 163 -9.83 -2.27 13.46
CA LEU A 163 -9.30 -1.05 14.05
C LEU A 163 -7.90 -1.39 14.58
N GLY A 164 -6.85 -0.90 13.92
CA GLY A 164 -5.47 -1.31 14.19
C GLY A 164 -5.29 -2.83 14.12
N GLN A 165 -4.99 -3.49 15.23
CA GLN A 165 -4.81 -4.96 15.31
C GLN A 165 -6.07 -5.71 15.75
N THR A 166 -7.17 -5.00 16.05
CA THR A 166 -8.38 -5.59 16.62
C THR A 166 -9.42 -5.75 15.53
N GLN A 167 -9.90 -6.97 15.34
CA GLN A 167 -11.05 -7.22 14.47
C GLN A 167 -12.28 -6.60 15.13
N VAL A 168 -13.01 -5.78 14.37
CA VAL A 168 -14.21 -5.09 14.83
C VAL A 168 -15.34 -5.30 13.81
N PRO A 169 -16.61 -5.30 14.24
CA PRO A 169 -17.71 -5.12 13.29
C PRO A 169 -17.57 -3.78 12.56
N PRO A 170 -18.29 -3.55 11.45
CA PRO A 170 -18.37 -2.27 10.72
C PRO A 170 -18.99 -1.10 11.52
N LEU A 171 -18.95 -1.18 12.84
CA LEU A 171 -19.53 -0.25 13.78
C LEU A 171 -18.61 -0.14 15.01
N ILE A 172 -18.01 1.02 15.19
CA ILE A 172 -17.13 1.33 16.32
C ILE A 172 -17.61 2.59 17.02
N GLN A 173 -17.26 2.73 18.29
CA GLN A 173 -17.50 3.95 19.06
C GLN A 173 -16.22 4.35 19.80
N GLY A 174 -16.07 5.65 20.05
CA GLY A 174 -15.01 6.17 20.90
C GLY A 174 -15.04 7.69 20.99
N SER A 175 -14.14 8.22 21.80
CA SER A 175 -13.89 9.65 21.97
C SER A 175 -12.39 9.93 21.92
N GLY A 176 -12.04 11.18 21.62
CA GLY A 176 -10.69 11.56 21.22
C GLY A 176 -10.05 10.64 20.15
N ALA A 177 -8.73 10.50 20.25
CA ALA A 177 -7.89 9.76 19.31
C ALA A 177 -7.68 8.27 19.69
N GLY A 178 -7.83 7.89 20.96
CA GLY A 178 -7.26 6.64 21.48
C GLY A 178 -8.25 5.55 21.89
N ASP A 179 -9.47 5.90 22.32
CA ASP A 179 -10.35 4.97 23.07
C ASP A 179 -11.46 4.36 22.21
N TRP A 180 -11.16 4.10 20.93
CA TRP A 180 -12.11 3.52 19.99
C TRP A 180 -12.18 2.00 20.11
N GLN A 181 -13.40 1.46 20.05
CA GLN A 181 -13.66 0.03 20.22
C GLN A 181 -14.90 -0.41 19.45
N ALA A 182 -15.07 -1.73 19.27
CA ALA A 182 -16.29 -2.32 18.71
C ALA A 182 -17.54 -1.83 19.47
N PHE A 183 -18.57 -1.42 18.74
CA PHE A 183 -19.88 -1.15 19.32
C PHE A 183 -20.61 -2.48 19.60
N ALA A 184 -21.32 -2.57 20.72
CA ALA A 184 -22.11 -3.74 21.10
C ALA A 184 -23.61 -3.48 20.84
N PRO A 185 -24.37 -4.45 20.31
CA PRO A 185 -24.00 -5.85 20.07
C PRO A 185 -23.11 -6.05 18.83
N ALA A 186 -22.41 -7.20 18.75
CA ALA A 186 -21.63 -7.57 17.56
C ALA A 186 -22.55 -7.70 16.34
N ILE A 187 -22.28 -6.90 15.32
CA ILE A 187 -23.09 -6.79 14.11
C ILE A 187 -22.26 -7.28 12.93
N ASP A 188 -22.57 -8.46 12.41
CA ASP A 188 -21.93 -9.01 11.20
C ASP A 188 -22.74 -8.58 9.97
N LEU A 189 -22.49 -7.36 9.49
CA LEU A 189 -23.16 -6.78 8.33
C LEU A 189 -22.11 -6.26 7.35
N ALA A 190 -22.35 -6.40 6.05
CA ALA A 190 -21.35 -6.05 5.04
C ALA A 190 -21.22 -4.54 4.81
N THR A 191 -22.33 -3.77 4.92
CA THR A 191 -22.36 -2.35 4.52
C THR A 191 -23.37 -1.56 5.35
N LEU A 192 -22.91 -0.83 6.37
CA LEU A 192 -23.74 0.10 7.15
C LEU A 192 -23.78 1.48 6.49
N ALA A 193 -24.98 1.96 6.18
CA ALA A 193 -25.21 3.16 5.38
C ALA A 193 -25.52 4.38 6.25
N ALA A 194 -26.55 4.31 7.10
CA ALA A 194 -27.00 5.46 7.88
C ALA A 194 -27.34 5.02 9.30
N THR A 195 -27.19 5.94 10.25
CA THR A 195 -27.47 5.75 11.66
C THR A 195 -28.32 6.90 12.20
N ALA A 196 -29.13 6.62 13.23
CA ALA A 196 -29.85 7.66 13.96
C ALA A 196 -30.09 7.24 15.41
N LEU A 197 -29.97 8.19 16.33
CA LEU A 197 -30.28 8.02 17.74
C LEU A 197 -31.09 9.21 18.24
N ALA A 198 -32.10 8.95 19.06
CA ALA A 198 -32.84 10.02 19.71
C ALA A 198 -31.95 10.65 20.80
N GLN A 199 -31.71 11.96 20.71
CA GLN A 199 -30.78 12.68 21.57
C GLN A 199 -31.21 12.72 23.06
N ASP A 200 -32.49 12.52 23.33
CA ASP A 200 -33.03 12.40 24.69
C ASP A 200 -32.97 10.96 25.24
N GLY A 201 -32.42 10.02 24.47
CA GLY A 201 -32.35 8.59 24.79
C GLY A 201 -33.71 7.88 24.81
N SER A 202 -34.77 8.52 24.30
CA SER A 202 -36.13 7.97 24.33
C SER A 202 -36.35 6.81 23.35
N HIS A 203 -35.49 6.69 22.33
CA HIS A 203 -35.58 5.68 21.29
C HIS A 203 -34.23 5.00 21.04
N PRO A 204 -34.24 3.71 20.66
CA PRO A 204 -33.02 2.96 20.38
C PRO A 204 -32.28 3.52 19.15
N LEU A 205 -30.99 3.19 19.06
CA LEU A 205 -30.19 3.40 17.86
C LEU A 205 -30.85 2.67 16.68
N VAL A 206 -30.87 3.32 15.53
CA VAL A 206 -31.37 2.76 14.28
C VAL A 206 -30.26 2.75 13.26
N MET A 207 -30.20 1.70 12.45
CA MET A 207 -29.24 1.60 11.35
C MET A 207 -29.91 1.17 10.06
N ALA A 208 -29.45 1.70 8.95
CA ALA A 208 -29.75 1.21 7.61
C ALA A 208 -28.54 0.47 7.04
N VAL A 209 -28.80 -0.65 6.38
CA VAL A 209 -27.81 -1.57 5.80
C VAL A 209 -28.14 -1.73 4.33
N SER A 210 -27.15 -1.68 3.44
CA SER A 210 -27.40 -1.62 1.99
C SER A 210 -27.37 -2.96 1.24
N ASP A 211 -26.94 -4.06 1.87
CA ASP A 211 -26.87 -5.36 1.19
C ASP A 211 -27.11 -6.57 2.14
N PRO A 212 -28.30 -7.20 2.10
CA PRO A 212 -29.54 -6.69 1.51
C PRO A 212 -30.07 -5.48 2.31
N GLY A 213 -30.83 -4.62 1.62
CA GLY A 213 -31.41 -3.38 2.15
C GLY A 213 -32.34 -3.60 3.35
N ARG A 214 -31.91 -3.18 4.56
CA ARG A 214 -32.67 -3.32 5.81
C ARG A 214 -32.53 -2.09 6.71
N ILE A 215 -33.62 -1.71 7.37
CA ILE A 215 -33.61 -0.75 8.49
C ILE A 215 -33.85 -1.54 9.78
N MET A 216 -32.98 -1.36 10.76
CA MET A 216 -32.93 -2.17 11.98
C MET A 216 -32.86 -1.30 13.23
N LEU A 217 -33.65 -1.65 14.24
CA LEU A 217 -33.48 -1.14 15.61
C LEU A 217 -32.39 -1.95 16.31
N VAL A 218 -31.53 -1.23 17.04
CA VAL A 218 -30.45 -1.80 17.85
C VAL A 218 -30.87 -1.76 19.31
N HIS A 219 -31.12 -2.94 19.87
CA HIS A 219 -31.35 -3.15 21.29
C HIS A 219 -30.07 -3.72 21.93
N ASP A 220 -29.97 -3.68 23.26
CA ASP A 220 -28.77 -4.08 24.02
C ASP A 220 -28.20 -5.46 23.61
N GLU A 221 -29.05 -6.41 23.24
CA GLU A 221 -28.65 -7.78 22.86
C GLU A 221 -29.26 -8.28 21.53
N ALA A 222 -29.99 -7.44 20.79
CA ALA A 222 -30.72 -7.89 19.61
C ALA A 222 -30.87 -6.82 18.53
N LEU A 223 -30.93 -7.28 17.28
CA LEU A 223 -31.29 -6.46 16.14
C LEU A 223 -32.69 -6.82 15.67
N GLU A 224 -33.54 -5.82 15.52
CA GLU A 224 -34.90 -5.98 15.02
C GLU A 224 -35.02 -5.30 13.65
N THR A 225 -35.25 -6.08 12.59
CA THR A 225 -35.55 -5.49 11.28
C THR A 225 -36.96 -4.92 11.29
N ILE A 226 -37.05 -3.60 11.12
CA ILE A 226 -38.31 -2.86 11.05
C ILE A 226 -38.70 -2.48 9.62
N GLY A 227 -37.80 -2.68 8.65
CA GLY A 227 -38.06 -2.35 7.25
C GLY A 227 -37.07 -3.01 6.29
N GLN A 228 -37.52 -3.28 5.06
CA GLN A 228 -36.69 -3.75 3.95
C GLN A 228 -36.85 -2.79 2.77
N PHE A 229 -35.76 -2.52 2.06
CA PHE A 229 -35.76 -1.56 0.96
C PHE A 229 -34.84 -2.02 -0.19
N GLU A 230 -35.11 -1.50 -1.38
CA GLU A 230 -34.18 -1.47 -2.51
C GLU A 230 -33.66 -0.04 -2.69
N GLY A 231 -32.43 0.10 -3.17
CA GLY A 231 -31.76 1.41 -3.28
C GLY A 231 -30.96 1.78 -2.03
N ILE A 232 -30.94 3.07 -1.66
CA ILE A 232 -30.05 3.58 -0.60
C ILE A 232 -30.82 4.52 0.34
N VAL A 233 -30.81 4.18 1.63
CA VAL A 233 -31.15 5.12 2.71
C VAL A 233 -29.87 5.91 3.04
N ARG A 234 -29.88 7.22 2.77
CA ARG A 234 -28.72 8.12 2.95
C ARG A 234 -28.71 8.79 4.32
N ARG A 235 -29.88 9.09 4.87
CA ARG A 235 -30.05 9.75 6.17
C ARG A 235 -31.18 9.09 6.94
N LEU A 236 -30.95 8.93 8.24
CA LEU A 236 -31.98 8.63 9.23
C LEU A 236 -31.99 9.77 10.25
N ALA A 237 -33.17 10.14 10.74
CA ALA A 237 -33.29 11.12 11.81
C ALA A 237 -34.52 10.84 12.68
N TRP A 238 -34.40 11.03 13.98
CA TRP A 238 -35.55 11.08 14.89
C TRP A 238 -36.09 12.51 14.97
N HIS A 239 -37.39 12.67 14.77
CA HIS A 239 -38.10 13.94 14.94
C HIS A 239 -39.48 13.68 15.56
N ASP A 240 -39.77 14.35 16.68
CA ASP A 240 -41.04 14.21 17.42
C ASP A 240 -41.47 12.75 17.70
N GLY A 241 -40.50 11.89 18.02
CA GLY A 241 -40.73 10.47 18.34
C GLY A 241 -41.01 9.59 17.12
N GLN A 242 -40.86 10.11 15.90
CA GLN A 242 -40.94 9.37 14.66
C GLN A 242 -39.57 9.27 14.00
N LEU A 243 -39.28 8.13 13.40
CA LEU A 243 -38.04 7.91 12.64
C LEU A 243 -38.30 8.24 11.17
N TRP A 244 -37.51 9.14 10.63
CA TRP A 244 -37.54 9.54 9.23
C TRP A 244 -36.37 8.92 8.49
N ALA A 245 -36.64 8.39 7.30
CA ALA A 245 -35.64 7.85 6.38
C ALA A 245 -35.68 8.61 5.06
N ALA A 246 -34.51 9.05 4.59
CA ALA A 246 -34.35 9.80 3.36
C ALA A 246 -33.25 9.19 2.48
N GLY A 247 -33.50 9.10 1.17
CA GLY A 247 -32.53 8.68 0.17
C GLY A 247 -33.20 8.15 -1.11
N PRO A 248 -32.44 7.82 -2.16
CA PRO A 248 -32.99 7.15 -3.34
C PRO A 248 -33.28 5.67 -3.04
N PHE A 249 -34.34 5.40 -2.27
CA PHE A 249 -34.79 4.05 -1.92
C PHE A 249 -36.30 3.86 -2.10
N GLU A 250 -36.70 2.59 -2.19
CA GLU A 250 -38.09 2.14 -2.21
C GLU A 250 -38.28 0.99 -1.21
N MET A 251 -39.31 1.03 -0.38
CA MET A 251 -39.63 -0.08 0.53
C MET A 251 -40.18 -1.28 -0.26
N THR A 252 -39.68 -2.48 0.02
CA THR A 252 -39.96 -3.70 -0.79
C THR A 252 -41.37 -4.25 -0.61
N ASP A 253 -42.08 -3.85 0.43
CA ASP A 253 -43.47 -4.23 0.72
C ASP A 253 -44.51 -3.40 -0.06
N GLY A 254 -44.07 -2.62 -1.05
CA GLY A 254 -44.91 -1.66 -1.77
C GLY A 254 -45.21 -0.40 -0.94
N GLY A 255 -44.41 -0.15 0.09
CA GLY A 255 -44.49 0.98 1.00
C GLY A 255 -43.96 2.31 0.41
N PRO A 256 -43.65 3.30 1.27
CA PRO A 256 -43.17 4.61 0.84
C PRO A 256 -41.77 4.52 0.18
N ALA A 257 -41.46 5.54 -0.63
CA ALA A 257 -40.18 5.72 -1.29
C ALA A 257 -39.65 7.13 -1.02
N MET A 258 -38.34 7.34 -1.18
CA MET A 258 -37.62 8.62 -1.10
C MET A 258 -37.59 9.30 0.28
N LEU A 259 -38.74 9.44 0.92
CA LEU A 259 -38.95 9.96 2.26
C LEU A 259 -40.01 9.11 2.97
N ALA A 260 -39.60 8.37 3.99
CA ALA A 260 -40.48 7.47 4.73
C ALA A 260 -40.45 7.80 6.22
N VAL A 261 -41.57 7.56 6.89
CA VAL A 261 -41.71 7.79 8.34
C VAL A 261 -42.15 6.51 9.01
N TRP A 262 -41.47 6.16 10.08
CA TRP A 262 -41.81 5.05 10.96
C TRP A 262 -42.51 5.59 12.20
N ASP A 263 -43.75 5.17 12.41
CA ASP A 263 -44.59 5.58 13.54
C ASP A 263 -44.44 4.69 14.78
N GLY A 264 -43.51 3.72 14.73
CA GLY A 264 -43.33 2.69 15.74
C GLY A 264 -44.04 1.36 15.42
N THR A 265 -44.87 1.28 14.37
CA THR A 265 -45.52 0.04 13.92
C THR A 265 -45.64 -0.14 12.41
N ASN A 266 -45.78 0.92 11.61
CA ASN A 266 -45.76 0.83 10.14
C ASN A 266 -44.90 1.93 9.49
N TRP A 267 -44.23 1.58 8.39
CA TRP A 267 -43.62 2.57 7.51
C TRP A 267 -44.73 3.22 6.68
N GLN A 268 -44.77 4.54 6.70
CA GLN A 268 -45.77 5.33 6.01
C GLN A 268 -45.12 6.44 5.19
N ALA A 269 -45.88 6.94 4.23
CA ALA A 269 -45.49 8.11 3.47
C ALA A 269 -45.29 9.31 4.38
N ALA A 270 -44.41 10.23 3.98
CA ALA A 270 -44.18 11.47 4.69
C ALA A 270 -45.52 12.22 4.95
N PRO A 271 -45.80 12.62 6.19
CA PRO A 271 -46.91 13.51 6.51
C PRO A 271 -46.90 14.76 5.61
N GLY A 272 -48.07 15.20 5.17
CA GLY A 272 -48.18 16.31 4.21
C GLY A 272 -47.88 15.94 2.75
N GLY A 273 -47.38 14.73 2.48
CA GLY A 273 -47.18 14.15 1.15
C GLY A 273 -45.70 14.00 0.74
N GLN A 274 -45.47 13.30 -0.37
CA GLN A 274 -44.13 12.88 -0.80
C GLN A 274 -43.41 13.93 -1.65
N PRO A 275 -42.06 13.95 -1.66
CA PRO A 275 -41.30 14.69 -2.64
C PRO A 275 -41.38 14.04 -4.03
N ASP A 276 -41.20 14.83 -5.08
CA ASP A 276 -41.16 14.36 -6.47
C ASP A 276 -39.76 13.89 -6.93
N GLY A 277 -38.79 13.93 -6.02
CA GLY A 277 -37.44 13.42 -6.18
C GLY A 277 -36.80 13.06 -4.82
N PRO A 278 -35.55 12.55 -4.80
CA PRO A 278 -34.95 12.02 -3.58
C PRO A 278 -34.66 13.12 -2.54
N ALA A 279 -35.12 12.89 -1.31
CA ALA A 279 -34.61 13.57 -0.12
C ALA A 279 -33.24 13.00 0.25
N LEU A 280 -32.27 13.85 0.57
CA LEU A 280 -30.85 13.49 0.75
C LEU A 280 -30.24 14.01 2.07
N ALA A 281 -30.91 14.97 2.72
CA ALA A 281 -30.55 15.58 3.98
C ALA A 281 -31.77 15.64 4.91
N LEU A 282 -31.55 15.38 6.19
CA LEU A 282 -32.53 15.54 7.26
C LEU A 282 -31.85 16.30 8.40
N GLU A 283 -32.50 17.35 8.91
CA GLU A 283 -32.02 18.11 10.06
C GLU A 283 -33.18 18.40 11.02
N SER A 284 -33.13 17.82 12.21
CA SER A 284 -34.16 17.96 13.24
C SER A 284 -33.84 19.16 14.11
N SER A 285 -34.79 20.07 14.30
CA SER A 285 -34.63 21.27 15.13
C SER A 285 -35.86 21.52 15.99
N ALA A 286 -35.74 22.43 16.97
CA ALA A 286 -36.88 22.89 17.77
C ALA A 286 -37.98 23.57 16.93
N GLU A 287 -37.63 24.01 15.73
CA GLU A 287 -38.53 24.63 14.78
C GLU A 287 -39.27 23.57 13.92
N GLY A 288 -38.70 22.40 13.73
CA GLY A 288 -39.26 21.37 12.87
C GLY A 288 -38.17 20.55 12.18
N LEU A 289 -38.59 19.66 11.29
CA LEU A 289 -37.69 18.85 10.47
C LEU A 289 -37.44 19.55 9.13
N TYR A 290 -36.19 19.91 8.87
CA TYR A 290 -35.75 20.34 7.55
C TYR A 290 -35.41 19.13 6.70
N VAL A 291 -35.86 19.14 5.46
CA VAL A 291 -35.59 18.14 4.44
C VAL A 291 -34.92 18.84 3.27
N GLY A 292 -33.73 18.36 2.89
CA GLY A 292 -33.00 18.82 1.73
C GLY A 292 -32.83 17.69 0.72
N GLY A 293 -32.83 17.99 -0.57
CA GLY A 293 -32.58 16.97 -1.59
C GLY A 293 -32.77 17.50 -3.00
N GLN A 294 -32.91 16.57 -3.94
CA GLN A 294 -33.13 16.87 -5.34
C GLN A 294 -34.63 16.70 -5.67
N PHE A 295 -35.45 17.62 -5.20
CA PHE A 295 -36.88 17.66 -5.48
C PHE A 295 -37.31 19.09 -5.83
N GLY A 296 -38.32 19.22 -6.68
CA GLY A 296 -38.95 20.51 -6.99
C GLY A 296 -40.27 20.71 -6.25
N GLN A 297 -40.87 19.63 -5.75
CA GLN A 297 -42.10 19.67 -4.98
C GLN A 297 -42.05 18.70 -3.81
N ILE A 298 -42.75 19.03 -2.72
CA ILE A 298 -43.04 18.12 -1.61
C ILE A 298 -44.50 18.24 -1.19
N GLY A 299 -45.21 17.12 -1.15
CA GLY A 299 -46.63 17.12 -0.80
C GLY A 299 -47.53 17.93 -1.73
N GLY A 300 -47.09 18.13 -2.99
CA GLY A 300 -47.77 18.98 -3.97
C GLY A 300 -47.58 20.48 -3.76
N MET A 301 -46.75 20.88 -2.80
CA MET A 301 -46.25 22.25 -2.64
C MET A 301 -44.96 22.41 -3.45
N ASP A 302 -44.84 23.51 -4.20
CA ASP A 302 -43.57 23.91 -4.82
C ASP A 302 -42.54 24.21 -3.71
N ALA A 303 -41.43 23.48 -3.72
CA ALA A 303 -40.34 23.62 -2.78
C ALA A 303 -39.04 23.21 -3.47
N GLU A 304 -38.25 24.20 -3.88
CA GLU A 304 -37.00 23.97 -4.62
C GLU A 304 -35.91 23.50 -3.66
N SER A 305 -35.70 22.18 -3.62
CA SER A 305 -34.65 21.44 -2.91
C SER A 305 -34.65 21.47 -1.38
N ILE A 306 -35.31 22.43 -0.72
CA ILE A 306 -35.39 22.50 0.76
C ILE A 306 -36.80 22.84 1.23
N ALA A 307 -37.31 22.06 2.19
CA ALA A 307 -38.58 22.30 2.87
C ALA A 307 -38.48 22.00 4.37
N ARG A 308 -39.34 22.62 5.17
CA ARG A 308 -39.48 22.35 6.61
C ARG A 308 -40.87 21.80 6.94
N TRP A 309 -40.92 20.75 7.72
CA TRP A 309 -42.13 20.23 8.35
C TRP A 309 -42.25 20.75 9.78
N ASP A 310 -43.36 21.40 10.11
CA ASP A 310 -43.65 21.94 11.45
C ASP A 310 -44.54 21.03 12.32
N GLY A 311 -44.80 19.80 11.86
CA GLY A 311 -45.75 18.87 12.48
C GLY A 311 -47.14 18.88 11.83
N GLN A 312 -47.47 19.87 11.02
CA GLN A 312 -48.78 20.02 10.36
C GLN A 312 -48.70 20.35 8.87
N THR A 313 -47.77 21.22 8.48
CA THR A 313 -47.62 21.72 7.13
C THR A 313 -46.17 21.82 6.71
N TRP A 314 -45.93 21.58 5.41
CA TRP A 314 -44.67 21.92 4.77
C TRP A 314 -44.56 23.44 4.60
N THR A 315 -43.35 23.97 4.73
CA THR A 315 -42.99 25.34 4.35
C THR A 315 -41.76 25.28 3.45
N ALA A 316 -41.85 25.87 2.26
CA ALA A 316 -40.74 25.92 1.32
C ALA A 316 -39.63 26.88 1.79
N TYR A 317 -38.38 26.45 1.60
CA TYR A 317 -37.17 27.25 1.81
C TYR A 317 -36.39 27.28 0.49
N ASP A 318 -37.02 27.80 -0.55
CA ASP A 318 -36.55 27.68 -1.93
C ASP A 318 -35.11 28.16 -2.10
N LEU A 319 -34.27 27.23 -2.54
CA LEU A 319 -32.91 27.52 -2.94
C LEU A 319 -32.89 27.93 -4.41
N GLN A 320 -33.37 29.14 -4.69
CA GLN A 320 -33.51 29.63 -6.08
C GLN A 320 -32.15 29.70 -6.81
N ALA A 321 -32.12 29.26 -8.07
CA ALA A 321 -30.99 29.46 -8.98
C ALA A 321 -30.53 30.93 -9.04
N GLN A 322 -29.46 31.25 -8.33
CA GLN A 322 -28.50 32.23 -8.84
C GLN A 322 -27.87 31.63 -10.11
N GLN A 323 -27.77 32.45 -11.16
CA GLN A 323 -27.37 32.07 -12.53
C GLN A 323 -26.20 31.08 -12.54
N GLY A 324 -26.47 29.79 -12.81
CA GLY A 324 -25.43 28.76 -12.99
C GLY A 324 -25.63 27.45 -12.24
N PHE A 325 -26.57 27.38 -11.29
CA PHE A 325 -26.89 26.14 -10.60
C PHE A 325 -28.00 25.38 -11.35
N GLY A 326 -27.77 24.11 -11.71
CA GLY A 326 -28.78 23.27 -12.37
C GLY A 326 -29.95 22.97 -11.44
N GLU A 327 -31.16 22.96 -11.98
CA GLU A 327 -32.41 22.79 -11.21
C GLU A 327 -32.98 21.36 -11.34
N PRO A 328 -33.43 20.71 -10.24
CA PRO A 328 -33.27 21.10 -8.83
C PRO A 328 -31.85 20.89 -8.31
N ALA A 329 -31.45 21.69 -7.32
CA ALA A 329 -30.15 21.58 -6.64
C ALA A 329 -30.04 20.30 -5.79
N ASN A 330 -28.82 19.79 -5.61
CA ASN A 330 -28.54 18.61 -4.79
C ASN A 330 -28.08 19.04 -3.39
N VAL A 331 -28.99 19.07 -2.41
CA VAL A 331 -28.65 19.40 -1.01
C VAL A 331 -28.28 18.13 -0.24
N TYR A 332 -27.04 18.04 0.22
CA TYR A 332 -26.51 16.87 0.92
C TYR A 332 -26.45 17.02 2.44
N ALA A 333 -26.44 18.25 2.93
CA ALA A 333 -26.36 18.57 4.34
C ALA A 333 -27.12 19.86 4.66
N ILE A 334 -27.76 19.87 5.82
CA ILE A 334 -28.42 21.03 6.42
C ILE A 334 -27.94 21.05 7.88
N ALA A 335 -27.64 22.23 8.40
CA ALA A 335 -27.30 22.43 9.80
C ALA A 335 -28.11 23.58 10.38
N SER A 336 -28.86 23.32 11.44
CA SER A 336 -29.56 24.34 12.21
C SER A 336 -28.74 24.68 13.44
N THR A 337 -28.18 25.88 13.46
CA THR A 337 -27.26 26.34 14.51
C THR A 337 -27.81 27.58 15.22
N PRO A 338 -27.26 27.96 16.39
CA PRO A 338 -27.58 29.25 17.00
C PRO A 338 -27.30 30.46 16.09
N ASP A 339 -26.37 30.33 15.15
CA ASP A 339 -26.00 31.36 14.18
C ASP A 339 -26.90 31.35 12.93
N GLY A 340 -27.82 30.40 12.81
CA GLY A 340 -28.80 30.32 11.74
C GLY A 340 -28.81 28.98 11.02
N LEU A 341 -29.57 28.94 9.93
CA LEU A 341 -29.77 27.76 9.09
C LEU A 341 -28.78 27.78 7.92
N PHE A 342 -28.07 26.68 7.73
CA PHE A 342 -27.10 26.48 6.68
C PHE A 342 -27.47 25.27 5.83
N ALA A 343 -27.13 25.31 4.55
CA ALA A 343 -27.29 24.19 3.64
C ALA A 343 -26.07 24.06 2.75
N ALA A 344 -25.76 22.83 2.36
CA ALA A 344 -24.63 22.55 1.49
C ALA A 344 -24.87 21.32 0.62
N GLY A 345 -24.18 21.26 -0.51
CA GLY A 345 -24.40 20.17 -1.46
C GLY A 345 -23.58 20.25 -2.74
N ALA A 346 -23.92 19.39 -3.70
CA ALA A 346 -23.38 19.50 -5.05
C ALA A 346 -23.98 20.73 -5.73
N ILE A 347 -23.15 21.45 -6.48
CA ILE A 347 -23.51 22.63 -7.27
C ILE A 347 -23.79 23.87 -6.40
N VAL A 348 -24.41 23.73 -5.23
CA VAL A 348 -24.75 24.82 -4.28
C VAL A 348 -23.55 25.36 -3.52
N GLY A 349 -22.51 24.55 -3.30
CA GLY A 349 -21.46 24.86 -2.33
C GLY A 349 -22.02 24.89 -0.91
N ALA A 350 -21.77 25.97 -0.16
CA ALA A 350 -22.32 26.20 1.18
C ALA A 350 -22.99 27.58 1.27
N VAL A 351 -24.23 27.59 1.77
CA VAL A 351 -25.12 28.75 1.84
C VAL A 351 -25.71 28.92 3.24
N ARG A 352 -26.11 30.15 3.58
CA ARG A 352 -26.80 30.51 4.83
C ARG A 352 -28.13 31.21 4.54
N TRP A 353 -29.15 30.86 5.31
CA TRP A 353 -30.44 31.54 5.27
C TRP A 353 -30.37 32.88 6.02
N ASP A 354 -30.74 33.98 5.35
CA ASP A 354 -30.75 35.32 5.95
C ASP A 354 -32.08 35.71 6.61
N GLY A 355 -33.07 34.79 6.61
CA GLY A 355 -34.44 35.04 7.03
C GLY A 355 -35.42 35.25 5.86
N SER A 356 -34.91 35.45 4.65
CA SER A 356 -35.70 35.66 3.44
C SER A 356 -35.18 34.95 2.20
N GLN A 357 -33.85 34.82 2.04
CA GLN A 357 -33.19 34.18 0.92
C GLN A 357 -31.93 33.43 1.39
N TRP A 358 -31.49 32.47 0.58
CA TRP A 358 -30.20 31.82 0.75
C TRP A 358 -29.09 32.68 0.17
N GLN A 359 -28.05 32.90 0.99
CA GLN A 359 -26.86 33.66 0.63
C GLN A 359 -25.64 32.73 0.57
N PRO A 360 -24.81 32.80 -0.48
CA PRO A 360 -23.51 32.14 -0.49
C PRO A 360 -22.63 32.57 0.68
N LEU A 361 -21.86 31.63 1.24
CA LEU A 361 -20.85 31.95 2.24
C LEU A 361 -19.55 32.43 1.57
N GLY A 362 -19.33 33.75 1.60
CA GLY A 362 -18.17 34.39 0.98
C GLY A 362 -18.13 34.13 -0.52
N ASN A 363 -16.92 33.92 -1.07
CA ASN A 363 -16.73 33.49 -2.47
C ASN A 363 -16.97 31.99 -2.68
N GLY A 364 -17.35 31.25 -1.62
CA GLY A 364 -17.64 29.82 -1.69
C GLY A 364 -16.40 28.91 -1.70
N LEU A 365 -16.65 27.65 -2.07
CA LEU A 365 -15.67 26.57 -2.19
C LEU A 365 -15.57 26.18 -3.66
N GLY A 366 -14.36 25.95 -4.18
CA GLY A 366 -14.12 25.66 -5.60
C GLY A 366 -13.68 24.22 -5.84
N GLY A 367 -14.20 23.56 -6.87
CA GLY A 367 -13.70 22.26 -7.35
C GLY A 367 -12.39 22.40 -8.14
N ALA A 368 -11.71 21.28 -8.43
CA ALA A 368 -10.47 21.28 -9.23
C ALA A 368 -10.72 21.52 -10.73
N ASN A 369 -11.74 20.90 -11.33
CA ASN A 369 -12.15 21.09 -12.75
C ASN A 369 -13.69 21.10 -12.91
N GLY A 370 -14.43 21.71 -11.98
CA GLY A 370 -15.90 21.69 -11.99
C GLY A 370 -16.55 22.21 -10.71
N SER A 371 -17.86 21.99 -10.57
CA SER A 371 -18.61 22.38 -9.38
C SER A 371 -18.11 21.64 -8.13
N PRO A 372 -17.98 22.33 -6.98
CA PRO A 372 -17.67 21.67 -5.72
C PRO A 372 -18.81 20.73 -5.29
N VAL A 373 -18.46 19.74 -4.49
CA VAL A 373 -19.44 18.94 -3.74
C VAL A 373 -19.15 19.07 -2.26
N VAL A 374 -20.07 19.65 -1.50
CA VAL A 374 -20.00 19.63 -0.04
C VAL A 374 -20.87 18.48 0.45
N SER A 375 -20.26 17.48 1.08
CA SER A 375 -20.91 16.24 1.51
C SER A 375 -21.53 16.34 2.90
N ASP A 376 -20.92 17.15 3.76
CA ASP A 376 -21.41 17.47 5.09
C ASP A 376 -20.97 18.86 5.56
N ILE A 377 -21.76 19.42 6.48
CA ILE A 377 -21.42 20.62 7.25
C ILE A 377 -21.71 20.39 8.72
N HIS A 378 -20.84 20.88 9.60
CA HIS A 378 -20.96 20.67 11.04
C HIS A 378 -20.43 21.85 11.85
N LEU A 379 -21.09 22.15 12.97
CA LEU A 379 -20.63 23.19 13.88
C LEU A 379 -19.66 22.58 14.90
N PHE A 380 -18.43 23.11 14.94
CA PHE A 380 -17.42 22.71 15.90
C PHE A 380 -16.73 23.93 16.48
N GLN A 381 -16.67 24.01 17.82
CA GLN A 381 -16.09 25.14 18.56
C GLN A 381 -16.60 26.53 18.10
N GLY A 382 -17.87 26.61 17.70
CA GLY A 382 -18.52 27.85 17.25
C GLY A 382 -18.19 28.26 15.82
N GLN A 383 -17.55 27.39 15.02
CA GLN A 383 -17.28 27.63 13.60
C GLN A 383 -17.92 26.54 12.74
N LEU A 384 -18.38 26.92 11.56
CA LEU A 384 -18.96 25.98 10.60
C LEU A 384 -17.83 25.34 9.78
N TYR A 385 -17.73 24.02 9.83
CA TYR A 385 -16.82 23.23 9.02
C TYR A 385 -17.59 22.63 7.84
N ALA A 386 -16.94 22.57 6.69
CA ALA A 386 -17.44 21.94 5.49
C ALA A 386 -16.43 20.91 4.99
N ILE A 387 -16.93 19.74 4.59
CA ILE A 387 -16.13 18.70 3.95
C ILE A 387 -16.73 18.26 2.62
N GLY A 388 -15.90 17.66 1.78
CA GLY A 388 -16.37 16.97 0.59
C GLY A 388 -15.33 16.95 -0.51
N CYS A 389 -15.79 17.16 -1.73
CA CYS A 389 -14.97 17.23 -2.94
C CYS A 389 -14.88 18.66 -3.45
N PHE A 390 -13.96 19.42 -2.88
CA PHE A 390 -13.52 20.72 -3.36
C PHE A 390 -12.00 20.82 -3.20
N ALA A 391 -11.36 21.62 -4.04
CA ALA A 391 -9.91 21.78 -4.10
C ALA A 391 -9.45 23.17 -3.65
N HIS A 392 -10.39 24.11 -3.47
CA HIS A 392 -10.10 25.49 -3.12
C HIS A 392 -11.12 26.04 -2.13
N ALA A 393 -10.65 26.88 -1.21
CA ALA A 393 -11.47 27.76 -0.39
C ALA A 393 -11.41 29.19 -0.95
N ASN A 394 -12.48 29.97 -0.76
CA ASN A 394 -12.66 31.34 -1.27
C ASN A 394 -12.80 31.48 -2.80
N GLY A 395 -13.43 30.48 -3.43
CA GLY A 395 -13.73 30.50 -4.86
C GLY A 395 -13.06 29.38 -5.65
N SER A 396 -13.12 29.50 -6.97
CA SER A 396 -12.45 28.66 -7.96
C SER A 396 -10.95 28.95 -8.04
N ALA A 397 -10.18 28.08 -8.69
CA ALA A 397 -8.72 28.23 -8.83
C ALA A 397 -8.29 29.57 -9.47
N ASP A 398 -9.17 30.20 -10.26
CA ASP A 398 -8.91 31.46 -10.95
C ASP A 398 -9.22 32.70 -10.09
N ASP A 399 -9.87 32.53 -8.93
CA ASP A 399 -10.21 33.63 -8.04
C ASP A 399 -8.97 34.11 -7.27
N PRO A 400 -8.74 35.43 -7.15
CA PRO A 400 -7.51 35.98 -6.58
C PRO A 400 -7.30 35.65 -5.09
N ASP A 401 -8.39 35.38 -4.38
CA ASP A 401 -8.39 35.04 -2.95
C ASP A 401 -8.45 33.52 -2.70
N ALA A 402 -8.49 32.71 -3.77
CA ALA A 402 -8.59 31.27 -3.65
C ALA A 402 -7.33 30.67 -3.03
N VAL A 403 -7.53 29.80 -2.05
CA VAL A 403 -6.45 29.05 -1.40
C VAL A 403 -6.68 27.55 -1.58
N PRO A 404 -5.62 26.74 -1.83
CA PRO A 404 -5.77 25.29 -1.91
C PRO A 404 -6.40 24.72 -0.64
N ALA A 405 -7.31 23.78 -0.82
CA ALA A 405 -7.96 23.06 0.26
C ALA A 405 -8.12 21.59 -0.13
N ALA A 406 -7.70 20.67 0.73
CA ALA A 406 -7.85 19.22 0.54
C ALA A 406 -9.25 18.74 0.91
N GLY A 407 -10.29 19.47 0.46
CA GLY A 407 -11.71 19.18 0.67
C GLY A 407 -12.20 19.30 2.12
N ILE A 408 -11.49 20.04 2.96
CA ILE A 408 -11.94 20.48 4.28
C ILE A 408 -11.61 21.96 4.50
N ALA A 409 -12.62 22.73 4.92
CA ALA A 409 -12.49 24.16 5.18
C ALA A 409 -13.40 24.59 6.34
N ARG A 410 -13.00 25.66 7.03
CA ARG A 410 -13.81 26.27 8.09
C ARG A 410 -14.22 27.68 7.72
N TRP A 411 -15.43 28.06 8.07
CA TRP A 411 -15.97 29.40 7.89
C TRP A 411 -15.65 30.27 9.11
N THR A 412 -14.97 31.38 8.89
CA THR A 412 -14.57 32.33 9.93
C THR A 412 -15.67 33.33 10.32
N GLY A 413 -16.76 33.37 9.55
CA GLY A 413 -17.75 34.46 9.58
C GLY A 413 -17.64 35.40 8.38
N GLU A 414 -16.47 35.46 7.74
CA GLU A 414 -16.19 36.36 6.60
C GLU A 414 -15.56 35.65 5.41
N ILE A 415 -14.63 34.72 5.67
CA ILE A 415 -13.91 33.95 4.64
C ILE A 415 -13.82 32.47 5.02
N TRP A 416 -13.58 31.63 4.02
CA TRP A 416 -13.21 30.24 4.20
C TRP A 416 -11.70 30.14 4.45
N GLU A 417 -11.31 29.38 5.46
CA GLU A 417 -9.92 28.99 5.70
C GLU A 417 -9.78 27.49 5.41
N ALA A 418 -8.76 27.10 4.65
CA ALA A 418 -8.41 25.69 4.48
C ALA A 418 -7.93 25.12 5.82
N VAL A 419 -8.53 24.01 6.25
CA VAL A 419 -8.06 23.29 7.46
C VAL A 419 -6.90 22.36 7.11
N ASP A 420 -6.90 21.84 5.88
CA ASP A 420 -5.80 21.15 5.23
C ASP A 420 -5.69 21.68 3.80
N ASP A 421 -4.50 22.12 3.38
CA ASP A 421 -4.23 22.63 2.04
C ASP A 421 -3.69 21.54 1.09
N GLY A 422 -3.44 20.32 1.61
CA GLY A 422 -2.91 19.19 0.85
C GLY A 422 -1.43 19.28 0.53
N SER A 423 -0.69 20.22 1.16
CA SER A 423 0.75 20.39 0.93
C SER A 423 1.61 19.25 1.47
N ILE A 424 1.12 18.50 2.47
CA ILE A 424 1.81 17.35 3.05
C ILE A 424 1.19 16.06 2.48
N PRO A 425 1.91 15.34 1.60
CA PRO A 425 1.35 14.18 0.91
C PRO A 425 1.17 12.98 1.84
N ILE A 426 0.06 12.28 1.67
CA ILE A 426 -0.22 11.00 2.33
C ILE A 426 -0.64 10.00 1.27
N SER A 427 0.08 8.88 1.19
CA SER A 427 -0.18 7.83 0.20
C SER A 427 -1.09 6.74 0.76
N SER A 428 -2.03 6.28 -0.06
CA SER A 428 -2.89 5.13 0.24
C SER A 428 -2.07 3.84 0.23
N PRO A 429 -2.22 2.95 1.22
CA PRO A 429 -1.72 1.58 1.12
C PRO A 429 -2.52 0.73 0.12
N TYR A 430 -3.70 1.17 -0.28
CA TYR A 430 -4.54 0.49 -1.26
C TYR A 430 -4.26 1.01 -2.68
N PRO A 431 -4.01 0.13 -3.67
CA PRO A 431 -3.87 0.51 -5.07
C PRO A 431 -5.19 1.07 -5.60
N LEU A 432 -5.23 2.38 -5.79
CA LEU A 432 -6.31 3.02 -6.52
C LEU A 432 -6.06 2.80 -8.02
N THR A 433 -7.02 2.23 -8.74
CA THR A 433 -6.99 2.16 -10.21
C THR A 433 -7.11 3.54 -10.87
N SER A 434 -7.29 4.59 -10.07
CA SER A 434 -7.08 5.98 -10.47
C SER A 434 -6.58 6.75 -9.25
N THR A 435 -5.43 7.41 -9.37
CA THR A 435 -4.67 8.11 -8.32
C THR A 435 -5.39 9.28 -7.65
N PHE A 436 -6.67 9.45 -7.88
CA PHE A 436 -7.58 10.34 -7.15
C PHE A 436 -8.92 9.61 -7.19
N LEU A 437 -9.67 9.48 -6.10
CA LEU A 437 -11.13 9.45 -6.24
C LEU A 437 -11.46 10.83 -6.80
N PRO A 438 -11.58 11.01 -8.13
CA PRO A 438 -11.61 12.35 -8.67
C PRO A 438 -12.96 12.92 -8.28
N CYS A 439 -13.01 14.21 -7.96
CA CYS A 439 -14.28 14.94 -7.81
C CYS A 439 -15.15 14.93 -9.09
N PHE A 440 -14.79 14.13 -10.11
CA PHE A 440 -15.22 14.22 -11.49
C PHE A 440 -16.15 13.11 -11.94
N HIS A 441 -16.56 12.15 -11.10
CA HIS A 441 -17.61 11.26 -11.58
C HIS A 441 -18.93 12.07 -11.59
N PRO A 442 -19.56 12.29 -12.76
CA PRO A 442 -20.86 12.94 -12.81
C PRO A 442 -21.79 12.14 -11.91
N LEU A 443 -22.36 12.89 -10.96
CA LEU A 443 -23.23 12.48 -9.88
C LEU A 443 -24.29 11.51 -10.39
N LYS A 444 -23.98 10.21 -10.39
CA LYS A 444 -25.04 9.23 -10.30
C LYS A 444 -25.47 9.26 -8.84
N LEU A 445 -26.69 9.71 -8.60
CA LEU A 445 -27.32 9.74 -7.27
C LEU A 445 -27.40 8.34 -6.63
N ASP A 446 -27.02 7.28 -7.36
CA ASP A 446 -26.96 5.90 -6.92
C ASP A 446 -25.71 5.57 -6.06
N ARG A 447 -24.71 6.46 -5.91
CA ARG A 447 -23.45 6.13 -5.20
C ARG A 447 -22.94 7.20 -4.22
N PRO A 448 -23.72 7.56 -3.20
CA PRO A 448 -23.31 8.53 -2.17
C PRO A 448 -22.06 8.15 -1.34
N TRP A 449 -21.64 6.89 -1.36
CA TRP A 449 -20.51 6.31 -0.59
C TRP A 449 -19.14 6.41 -1.29
N SER A 450 -19.02 7.20 -2.35
CA SER A 450 -17.83 7.26 -3.22
C SER A 450 -16.96 8.52 -3.02
N MET A 451 -17.17 9.26 -1.92
CA MET A 451 -16.44 10.50 -1.65
C MET A 451 -15.35 10.31 -0.60
N ARG A 452 -14.20 10.95 -0.84
CA ARG A 452 -13.04 10.94 0.07
C ARG A 452 -13.41 11.36 1.50
N MET A 453 -14.19 12.44 1.64
CA MET A 453 -14.75 12.88 2.92
C MET A 453 -16.26 12.94 2.81
N GLN A 454 -16.91 12.34 3.79
CA GLN A 454 -18.33 12.05 3.70
C GLN A 454 -19.13 12.63 4.87
N ARG A 455 -18.60 12.53 6.10
CA ARG A 455 -19.35 12.85 7.32
C ARG A 455 -18.51 13.56 8.36
N LEU A 456 -19.17 14.42 9.11
CA LEU A 456 -18.62 15.09 10.28
C LEU A 456 -19.43 14.73 11.53
N ALA A 457 -18.74 14.63 12.65
CA ALA A 457 -19.33 14.66 13.99
C ALA A 457 -18.32 15.24 14.97
N SER A 458 -18.73 15.55 16.20
CA SER A 458 -17.83 16.02 17.24
C SER A 458 -18.26 15.53 18.62
N ASP A 459 -17.30 15.29 19.49
CA ASP A 459 -17.53 15.05 20.93
C ASP A 459 -17.41 16.33 21.79
N GLY A 460 -17.07 17.46 21.15
CA GLY A 460 -16.87 18.77 21.77
C GLY A 460 -15.39 19.17 21.81
N ASP A 461 -14.50 18.22 22.08
CA ASP A 461 -13.05 18.43 22.09
C ASP A 461 -12.42 18.19 20.71
N TYR A 462 -12.99 17.26 19.94
CA TYR A 462 -12.53 16.86 18.62
C TYR A 462 -13.64 16.95 17.57
N LEU A 463 -13.25 17.35 16.36
CA LEU A 463 -14.01 17.16 15.13
C LEU A 463 -13.54 15.88 14.44
N TYR A 464 -14.46 14.97 14.14
CA TYR A 464 -14.19 13.73 13.42
C TYR A 464 -14.56 13.88 11.96
N VAL A 465 -13.66 13.42 11.09
CA VAL A 465 -13.86 13.37 9.64
C VAL A 465 -13.89 11.91 9.22
N GLY A 466 -15.03 11.47 8.70
CA GLY A 466 -15.25 10.14 8.17
C GLY A 466 -15.38 10.14 6.65
N GLY A 467 -14.97 9.06 5.99
CA GLY A 467 -15.12 8.86 4.54
C GLY A 467 -14.18 7.77 4.03
N SER A 468 -13.85 7.80 2.73
CA SER A 468 -12.80 6.98 2.11
C SER A 468 -11.49 7.77 2.00
N LEU A 469 -10.89 8.14 3.12
CA LEU A 469 -9.65 8.94 3.18
C LEU A 469 -8.47 8.15 3.73
N VAL A 470 -7.24 8.57 3.39
CA VAL A 470 -6.00 7.98 3.93
C VAL A 470 -5.50 8.70 5.18
N GLY A 471 -5.82 10.00 5.26
CA GLY A 471 -5.34 10.94 6.27
C GLY A 471 -5.58 12.40 5.83
N LEU A 472 -5.30 13.33 6.74
CA LEU A 472 -5.39 14.79 6.54
C LEU A 472 -4.27 15.49 7.31
N GLY A 473 -3.80 16.64 6.81
CA GLY A 473 -2.77 17.47 7.45
C GLY A 473 -1.47 16.73 7.77
N GLY A 474 -1.05 15.82 6.89
CA GLY A 474 0.13 14.98 7.09
C GLY A 474 -0.02 13.86 8.12
N GLN A 475 -1.23 13.59 8.63
CA GLN A 475 -1.48 12.53 9.60
C GLN A 475 -2.23 11.33 8.99
N PRO A 476 -1.64 10.12 8.99
CA PRO A 476 -2.27 8.92 8.43
C PRO A 476 -3.25 8.29 9.43
N SER A 477 -4.47 7.94 8.98
CA SER A 477 -5.51 7.43 9.89
C SER A 477 -6.62 6.60 9.23
N GLN A 478 -6.59 6.34 7.92
CA GLN A 478 -7.56 5.53 7.16
C GLN A 478 -9.05 5.63 7.56
N GLY A 479 -9.84 6.29 6.74
CA GLY A 479 -11.30 6.31 6.79
C GLY A 479 -11.91 7.14 7.93
N LEU A 480 -11.17 7.35 9.03
CA LEU A 480 -11.59 8.14 10.18
C LEU A 480 -10.39 8.89 10.77
N ILE A 481 -10.49 10.20 10.95
CA ILE A 481 -9.45 11.03 11.58
C ILE A 481 -10.07 12.10 12.48
N ALA A 482 -9.38 12.47 13.56
CA ALA A 482 -9.83 13.50 14.50
C ALA A 482 -9.07 14.82 14.27
N TYR A 483 -9.66 15.94 14.65
CA TYR A 483 -9.07 17.28 14.61
C TYR A 483 -9.34 17.99 15.95
N ASP A 484 -8.29 18.39 16.65
CA ASP A 484 -8.37 18.97 18.01
C ASP A 484 -8.66 20.49 18.03
N GLY A 485 -8.88 21.09 16.85
CA GLY A 485 -8.98 22.55 16.67
C GLY A 485 -7.69 23.23 16.20
N ASN A 486 -6.57 22.50 16.20
CA ASN A 486 -5.26 22.99 15.77
C ASN A 486 -4.59 22.04 14.77
N GLN A 487 -4.61 20.74 15.01
CA GLN A 487 -3.99 19.72 14.16
C GLN A 487 -4.85 18.47 14.04
N PHE A 488 -4.64 17.72 12.97
CA PHE A 488 -5.21 16.38 12.85
C PHE A 488 -4.50 15.41 13.79
N VAL A 489 -5.24 14.43 14.29
CA VAL A 489 -4.74 13.36 15.14
C VAL A 489 -5.29 12.03 14.62
N PRO A 490 -4.44 11.02 14.40
CA PRO A 490 -4.91 9.71 14.00
C PRO A 490 -5.86 9.09 15.02
N VAL A 491 -6.93 8.46 14.54
CA VAL A 491 -7.87 7.68 15.33
C VAL A 491 -7.42 6.22 15.37
N GLY A 492 -7.37 5.65 16.57
CA GLY A 492 -6.86 4.31 16.81
C GLY A 492 -5.37 4.31 17.13
N HIS A 493 -4.87 3.16 17.59
CA HIS A 493 -3.48 3.07 18.02
C HIS A 493 -2.51 3.07 16.84
N THR A 494 -1.55 3.99 16.91
CA THR A 494 -0.43 4.07 15.97
C THR A 494 0.57 2.96 16.29
N GLN A 495 0.60 1.97 15.42
CA GLN A 495 1.57 0.87 15.49
C GLN A 495 2.65 1.11 14.43
N ARG A 496 3.37 0.06 14.01
CA ARG A 496 4.51 0.13 13.09
C ARG A 496 4.12 -0.11 11.62
N GLY A 497 2.89 0.16 11.22
CA GLY A 497 2.47 0.03 9.82
C GLY A 497 2.95 1.20 8.96
N VAL A 498 2.77 1.09 7.65
CA VAL A 498 3.20 2.11 6.69
C VAL A 498 2.02 2.68 5.90
N SER A 499 2.08 3.98 5.59
CA SER A 499 1.13 4.62 4.68
C SER A 499 1.75 4.67 3.28
N GLY A 500 1.13 4.00 2.31
CA GLY A 500 1.61 3.91 0.93
C GLY A 500 1.79 2.48 0.44
N ILE A 501 2.06 2.33 -0.84
CA ILE A 501 2.30 1.04 -1.47
C ILE A 501 3.79 0.78 -1.41
N VAL A 502 4.20 -0.34 -0.83
CA VAL A 502 5.61 -0.73 -0.85
C VAL A 502 5.97 -1.19 -2.25
N ASP A 503 6.68 -0.32 -2.96
CA ASP A 503 7.08 -0.52 -4.36
C ASP A 503 8.16 -1.59 -4.46
N GLN A 504 9.15 -1.53 -3.56
CA GLN A 504 10.25 -2.48 -3.48
C GLN A 504 10.73 -2.68 -2.04
N LEU A 505 11.28 -3.89 -1.83
CA LEU A 505 12.04 -4.27 -0.67
C LEU A 505 13.44 -4.66 -1.15
N LEU A 506 14.47 -4.15 -0.48
CA LEU A 506 15.86 -4.36 -0.86
C LEU A 506 16.67 -4.78 0.37
N HIS A 507 17.54 -5.77 0.20
CA HIS A 507 18.61 -6.02 1.17
C HIS A 507 19.73 -5.01 0.89
N GLY A 508 19.97 -4.09 1.81
CA GLY A 508 20.93 -3.00 1.67
C GLY A 508 22.25 -3.26 2.38
N PRO A 509 23.12 -2.23 2.46
CA PRO A 509 24.38 -2.31 3.20
C PRO A 509 24.17 -2.73 4.66
N ASP A 510 25.19 -3.35 5.26
CA ASP A 510 25.21 -3.82 6.65
C ASP A 510 24.08 -4.82 7.00
N ASN A 511 23.51 -5.50 6.00
CA ASN A 511 22.41 -6.47 6.17
C ASN A 511 21.11 -5.81 6.70
N GLU A 512 20.95 -4.50 6.48
CA GLU A 512 19.71 -3.78 6.76
C GLU A 512 18.72 -3.94 5.60
N VAL A 513 17.43 -4.03 5.91
CA VAL A 513 16.38 -4.13 4.88
C VAL A 513 15.79 -2.75 4.62
N TYR A 514 15.64 -2.37 3.36
CA TYR A 514 15.07 -1.09 2.92
C TYR A 514 13.71 -1.28 2.23
N ALA A 515 12.82 -0.32 2.41
CA ALA A 515 11.52 -0.24 1.73
C ALA A 515 11.33 1.14 1.09
N SER A 516 10.75 1.16 -0.10
CA SER A 516 10.35 2.37 -0.83
C SER A 516 8.85 2.42 -1.13
N GLY A 517 8.35 3.59 -1.55
CA GLY A 517 6.96 3.78 -2.02
C GLY A 517 5.96 4.18 -0.93
N VAL A 518 6.45 4.39 0.29
CA VAL A 518 5.66 4.81 1.45
C VAL A 518 5.98 6.25 1.84
N THR A 519 5.00 6.95 2.43
CA THR A 519 5.15 8.32 2.92
C THR A 519 5.34 8.38 4.43
N HIS A 520 4.77 7.43 5.16
CA HIS A 520 4.79 7.42 6.63
C HIS A 520 5.06 6.03 7.18
N PHE A 521 5.72 6.00 8.34
CA PHE A 521 5.78 4.87 9.25
C PHE A 521 5.14 5.26 10.59
N GLY A 522 4.07 4.59 10.98
CA GLY A 522 3.19 5.08 12.04
C GLY A 522 2.72 6.50 11.70
N THR A 523 3.11 7.48 12.52
CA THR A 523 2.85 8.92 12.28
C THR A 523 4.09 9.70 11.82
N THR A 524 5.22 9.01 11.61
CA THR A 524 6.47 9.64 11.20
C THR A 524 6.51 9.71 9.67
N GLN A 525 6.49 10.92 9.12
CA GLN A 525 6.68 11.14 7.69
C GLN A 525 8.15 10.93 7.30
N SER A 526 8.41 10.33 6.14
CA SER A 526 9.75 10.32 5.53
C SER A 526 9.85 11.34 4.40
N ALA A 527 10.91 12.14 4.42
CA ALA A 527 11.22 13.08 3.35
C ALA A 527 11.64 12.36 2.06
N SER A 528 12.52 11.36 2.17
CA SER A 528 13.00 10.58 1.01
C SER A 528 11.98 9.56 0.51
N GLY A 529 11.04 9.13 1.36
CA GLY A 529 10.15 8.01 1.09
C GLY A 529 10.86 6.66 1.16
N LEU A 530 11.99 6.60 1.89
CA LEU A 530 12.76 5.39 2.17
C LEU A 530 12.81 5.12 3.66
N PHE A 531 12.61 3.85 3.99
CA PHE A 531 12.62 3.36 5.36
C PHE A 531 13.57 2.19 5.45
N ARG A 532 14.19 2.02 6.61
CA ARG A 532 15.10 0.91 6.92
C ARG A 532 14.56 0.09 8.09
N LEU A 533 14.78 -1.21 8.06
CA LEU A 533 14.33 -2.14 9.07
C LEU A 533 15.43 -2.34 10.11
N ASP A 534 15.19 -1.84 11.32
CA ASP A 534 15.99 -2.12 12.50
C ASP A 534 15.47 -3.39 13.19
N SER A 535 16.37 -4.32 13.48
CA SER A 535 16.04 -5.62 14.09
C SER A 535 15.36 -5.49 15.46
N THR A 536 15.59 -4.39 16.19
CA THR A 536 15.04 -4.09 17.51
C THR A 536 13.79 -3.21 17.43
N HIS A 537 13.84 -2.16 16.61
CA HIS A 537 12.90 -1.05 16.57
C HIS A 537 11.90 -1.12 15.40
N GLY A 538 12.02 -2.10 14.51
CA GLY A 538 11.15 -2.21 13.32
C GLY A 538 11.56 -1.21 12.24
N TRP A 539 10.64 -0.82 11.35
CA TRP A 539 10.98 0.19 10.35
C TRP A 539 11.24 1.55 11.01
N LEU A 540 12.22 2.26 10.50
CA LEU A 540 12.56 3.63 10.87
C LEU A 540 12.68 4.43 9.59
N ASP A 541 12.44 5.73 9.66
CA ASP A 541 12.92 6.61 8.59
C ASP A 541 14.41 6.35 8.41
N ALA A 542 14.83 6.16 7.16
CA ALA A 542 16.24 5.99 6.85
C ALA A 542 17.07 7.24 7.22
N GLY A 543 16.41 8.38 7.52
CA GLY A 543 17.06 9.63 7.93
C GLY A 543 17.77 10.31 6.77
N LEU A 544 17.40 9.92 5.54
CA LEU A 544 18.01 10.39 4.31
C LEU A 544 17.44 11.75 3.92
N PRO A 545 18.24 12.64 3.32
CA PRO A 545 17.74 13.91 2.84
C PRO A 545 16.62 13.70 1.81
N PRO A 546 15.74 14.71 1.66
CA PRO A 546 14.78 14.75 0.56
C PRO A 546 15.47 14.55 -0.79
N LEU A 547 14.77 13.95 -1.75
CA LEU A 547 15.33 13.79 -3.09
C LEU A 547 15.47 15.18 -3.76
N PRO A 548 16.54 15.45 -4.52
CA PRO A 548 16.67 16.72 -5.24
C PRO A 548 15.51 16.95 -6.23
N ASP A 549 14.85 18.11 -6.17
CA ASP A 549 13.68 18.50 -6.99
C ASP A 549 12.49 17.52 -6.89
N GLU A 550 11.90 17.45 -5.68
CA GLU A 550 10.87 16.50 -5.20
C GLU A 550 9.53 16.43 -5.95
N SER A 551 9.40 16.97 -7.16
CA SER A 551 8.13 16.92 -7.87
C SER A 551 7.83 15.52 -8.44
N ASN A 552 7.24 14.67 -7.60
CA ASN A 552 6.58 13.41 -7.94
C ASN A 552 7.49 12.31 -8.52
N CYS A 553 8.31 11.66 -7.69
CA CYS A 553 8.76 10.30 -8.00
C CYS A 553 7.57 9.32 -7.85
N TRP A 554 6.85 9.05 -8.95
CA TRP A 554 5.62 8.24 -8.96
C TRP A 554 5.85 6.76 -8.61
N ARG A 555 7.11 6.30 -8.70
CA ARG A 555 7.55 4.96 -8.30
C ARG A 555 9.02 4.99 -7.94
N ARG A 556 9.39 4.45 -6.78
CA ARG A 556 10.79 4.43 -6.30
C ARG A 556 11.36 3.03 -6.44
N LEU A 557 12.16 2.83 -7.48
CA LEU A 557 12.85 1.58 -7.76
C LEU A 557 14.23 1.63 -7.10
N LEU A 558 14.65 0.54 -6.47
CA LEU A 558 15.87 0.43 -5.70
C LEU A 558 16.76 -0.67 -6.27
N THR A 559 18.08 -0.44 -6.22
CA THR A 559 19.08 -1.49 -6.42
C THR A 559 20.37 -1.13 -5.69
N LEU A 560 21.37 -2.02 -5.72
CA LEU A 560 22.70 -1.78 -5.17
C LEU A 560 23.76 -1.76 -6.27
N ASP A 561 24.76 -0.88 -6.16
CA ASP A 561 25.98 -1.03 -6.96
C ASP A 561 26.96 -2.05 -6.36
N HIS A 562 28.08 -2.24 -7.06
CA HIS A 562 29.16 -3.12 -6.65
C HIS A 562 29.73 -2.79 -5.26
N ASP A 563 29.62 -1.53 -4.81
CA ASP A 563 30.10 -1.08 -3.49
C ASP A 563 28.99 -1.13 -2.43
N GLU A 564 27.89 -1.84 -2.71
CA GLU A 564 26.69 -1.95 -1.87
C GLU A 564 26.01 -0.60 -1.57
N ARG A 565 26.22 0.42 -2.40
CA ARG A 565 25.52 1.71 -2.26
C ARG A 565 24.14 1.62 -2.88
N ILE A 566 23.18 2.29 -2.25
CA ILE A 566 21.79 2.33 -2.72
C ILE A 566 21.68 3.24 -3.94
N LEU A 567 21.08 2.73 -5.01
CA LEU A 567 20.59 3.51 -6.13
C LEU A 567 19.07 3.57 -6.11
N LEU A 568 18.54 4.75 -6.36
CA LEU A 568 17.12 5.02 -6.50
C LEU A 568 16.83 5.50 -7.91
N GLY A 569 16.04 4.73 -8.65
CA GLY A 569 15.47 5.14 -9.92
C GLY A 569 14.02 5.60 -9.75
N CYS A 570 13.64 6.69 -10.40
CA CYS A 570 12.23 7.09 -10.46
C CYS A 570 11.88 7.78 -11.79
N THR A 571 10.58 8.01 -12.01
CA THR A 571 10.09 8.96 -13.02
C THR A 571 9.62 10.21 -12.29
N ALA A 572 10.21 11.37 -12.59
CA ALA A 572 9.92 12.65 -11.93
C ALA A 572 9.33 13.67 -12.90
N GLY A 573 8.42 14.54 -12.43
CA GLY A 573 7.84 15.66 -13.17
C GLY A 573 6.42 16.04 -12.72
N HIS A 574 6.00 17.30 -12.92
CA HIS A 574 4.68 17.77 -12.47
C HIS A 574 3.54 17.39 -13.41
N SER A 575 3.83 17.17 -14.69
CA SER A 575 2.86 16.78 -15.71
C SER A 575 3.43 15.68 -16.61
N GLN A 576 2.57 14.94 -17.33
CA GLN A 576 3.02 13.86 -18.21
C GLN A 576 4.04 14.31 -19.26
N ASP A 577 3.99 15.58 -19.68
CA ASP A 577 4.93 16.15 -20.66
C ASP A 577 6.30 16.46 -20.06
N GLU A 578 6.38 16.61 -18.72
CA GLU A 578 7.60 16.86 -17.94
C GLU A 578 8.19 15.58 -17.33
N TRP A 579 7.50 14.44 -17.41
CA TRP A 579 7.97 13.19 -16.83
C TRP A 579 9.29 12.75 -17.46
N ARG A 580 10.34 12.63 -16.64
CA ARG A 580 11.66 12.16 -17.05
C ARG A 580 12.16 11.10 -16.07
N PRO A 581 12.75 9.99 -16.57
CA PRO A 581 13.55 9.09 -15.75
C PRO A 581 14.70 9.82 -15.06
N ARG A 582 14.92 9.52 -13.79
CA ARG A 582 16.04 10.02 -12.99
C ARG A 582 16.61 8.89 -12.15
N VAL A 583 17.93 8.89 -11.96
CA VAL A 583 18.63 7.91 -11.11
C VAL A 583 19.51 8.66 -10.13
N PHE A 584 19.39 8.33 -8.85
CA PHE A 584 20.16 8.91 -7.77
C PHE A 584 20.97 7.81 -7.10
N ARG A 585 22.22 8.10 -6.76
CA ARG A 585 23.05 7.26 -5.90
C ARG A 585 23.15 7.90 -4.53
N LEU A 586 23.01 7.09 -3.49
CA LEU A 586 23.22 7.53 -2.11
C LEU A 586 24.70 7.38 -1.76
N ASP A 587 25.41 8.49 -1.70
CA ASP A 587 26.82 8.55 -1.34
C ASP A 587 26.98 8.73 0.18
N ASP A 588 27.88 7.95 0.77
CA ASP A 588 28.22 7.93 2.20
C ASP A 588 27.01 7.82 3.16
N LEU A 589 25.85 7.33 2.68
CA LEU A 589 24.56 7.31 3.41
C LEU A 589 24.01 8.69 3.82
N HIS A 590 24.51 9.78 3.23
CA HIS A 590 24.10 11.13 3.63
C HIS A 590 23.69 12.02 2.47
N ASP A 591 24.21 11.81 1.25
CA ASP A 591 23.99 12.73 0.13
C ASP A 591 23.51 12.00 -1.13
N TRP A 592 22.45 12.53 -1.75
CA TRP A 592 22.00 12.06 -3.06
C TRP A 592 22.79 12.73 -4.18
N THR A 593 23.47 11.93 -4.98
CA THR A 593 24.10 12.37 -6.23
C THR A 593 23.27 11.84 -7.39
N GLU A 594 22.77 12.74 -8.24
CA GLU A 594 22.12 12.31 -9.49
C GLU A 594 23.16 11.77 -10.46
N ILE A 595 22.88 10.59 -11.02
CA ILE A 595 23.63 10.02 -12.14
C ILE A 595 22.87 10.42 -13.40
N GLU A 596 23.50 11.25 -14.21
CA GLU A 596 22.90 11.70 -15.45
C GLU A 596 22.61 10.51 -16.37
N ILE A 597 21.37 10.46 -16.84
CA ILE A 597 21.02 9.67 -18.01
C ILE A 597 21.42 10.55 -19.20
N GLY A 598 22.38 10.10 -20.02
CA GLY A 598 22.97 10.91 -21.08
C GLY A 598 21.96 11.41 -22.14
N GLU A 599 22.43 12.18 -23.13
CA GLU A 599 21.58 12.58 -24.25
C GLU A 599 21.12 11.36 -25.04
N ILE A 600 19.80 11.20 -25.14
CA ILE A 600 19.15 10.11 -25.85
C ILE A 600 18.31 10.72 -26.98
N ASP A 601 18.46 10.23 -28.20
CA ASP A 601 17.75 10.70 -29.42
C ASP A 601 16.22 10.42 -29.39
N VAL A 602 15.67 10.02 -28.24
CA VAL A 602 14.24 9.79 -28.00
C VAL A 602 13.80 10.43 -26.68
N SER A 603 12.54 10.87 -26.64
CA SER A 603 11.97 11.49 -25.45
C SER A 603 11.64 10.43 -24.40
N LEU A 604 12.52 10.25 -23.41
CA LEU A 604 12.27 9.33 -22.29
C LEU A 604 11.06 9.76 -21.46
N ARG A 605 10.18 8.82 -21.13
CA ARG A 605 8.91 9.10 -20.43
C ARG A 605 8.77 8.41 -19.09
N ARG A 606 9.16 7.14 -18.98
CA ARG A 606 8.99 6.37 -17.74
C ARG A 606 10.15 5.42 -17.50
N LEU A 607 10.58 5.36 -16.24
CA LEU A 607 11.51 4.36 -15.73
C LEU A 607 10.73 3.22 -15.09
N ASN A 608 10.92 2.00 -15.60
CA ASN A 608 10.22 0.80 -15.10
C ASN A 608 11.16 -0.18 -14.41
N VAL A 609 12.44 -0.17 -14.75
CA VAL A 609 13.45 -1.12 -14.27
C VAL A 609 14.70 -0.37 -13.83
N ILE A 610 15.22 -0.76 -12.67
CA ILE A 610 16.63 -0.59 -12.28
C ILE A 610 17.06 -1.92 -11.66
N VAL A 611 18.19 -2.47 -12.10
CA VAL A 611 18.67 -3.78 -11.65
C VAL A 611 20.18 -3.88 -11.85
N THR A 612 20.82 -4.70 -11.03
CA THR A 612 22.25 -4.97 -11.11
C THR A 612 22.47 -6.36 -11.68
N ASP A 613 23.37 -6.48 -12.66
CA ASP A 613 23.79 -7.77 -13.21
C ASP A 613 24.80 -8.50 -12.28
N PRO A 614 25.12 -9.78 -12.51
CA PRO A 614 26.06 -10.53 -11.67
C PRO A 614 27.49 -9.97 -11.63
N GLN A 615 27.88 -9.08 -12.56
CA GLN A 615 29.19 -8.41 -12.53
C GLN A 615 29.15 -7.09 -11.73
N GLY A 616 27.97 -6.66 -11.25
CA GLY A 616 27.81 -5.39 -10.55
C GLY A 616 27.49 -4.21 -11.47
N THR A 617 27.23 -4.44 -12.77
CA THR A 617 26.83 -3.36 -13.69
C THR A 617 25.37 -2.99 -13.46
N ILE A 618 25.08 -1.70 -13.38
CA ILE A 618 23.70 -1.21 -13.23
C ILE A 618 23.04 -1.09 -14.60
N TRP A 619 21.80 -1.56 -14.70
CA TRP A 619 20.96 -1.49 -15.88
C TRP A 619 19.64 -0.79 -15.57
N ILE A 620 19.17 0.03 -16.50
CA ILE A 620 17.85 0.67 -16.45
C ILE A 620 17.05 0.37 -17.72
N ALA A 621 15.74 0.33 -17.60
CA ALA A 621 14.85 0.17 -18.74
C ALA A 621 13.49 0.82 -18.52
N GLY A 622 12.79 1.12 -19.62
CA GLY A 622 11.52 1.82 -19.50
C GLY A 622 10.81 2.13 -20.81
N GLU A 623 10.07 3.23 -20.79
CA GLU A 623 9.27 3.78 -21.89
C GLU A 623 9.93 5.05 -22.43
N ALA A 624 10.03 5.13 -23.74
CA ALA A 624 10.45 6.29 -24.50
C ALA A 624 9.42 6.60 -25.60
N TRP A 625 9.51 7.80 -26.16
CA TRP A 625 8.66 8.25 -27.25
C TRP A 625 9.52 8.69 -28.44
N ASP A 626 9.24 8.11 -29.60
CA ASP A 626 9.83 8.52 -30.86
C ASP A 626 9.04 9.73 -31.40
N ASP A 627 9.60 10.93 -31.24
CA ASP A 627 8.96 12.17 -31.69
C ASP A 627 8.87 12.27 -33.22
N GLU A 628 9.78 11.62 -33.97
CA GLU A 628 9.77 11.66 -35.44
C GLU A 628 8.64 10.80 -36.01
N ASN A 629 8.41 9.62 -35.42
CA ASN A 629 7.45 8.63 -35.91
C ASN A 629 6.14 8.59 -35.12
N PHE A 630 6.05 9.31 -34.00
CA PHE A 630 4.90 9.33 -33.08
C PHE A 630 4.52 7.94 -32.56
N LEU A 631 5.53 7.17 -32.14
CA LEU A 631 5.37 5.79 -31.68
C LEU A 631 6.00 5.60 -30.30
N GLU A 632 5.37 4.74 -29.49
CA GLU A 632 5.93 4.27 -28.22
C GLU A 632 7.13 3.36 -28.50
N LYS A 633 8.20 3.56 -27.74
CA LYS A 633 9.41 2.74 -27.76
C LYS A 633 9.79 2.27 -26.35
N GLY A 634 10.56 1.20 -26.28
CA GLY A 634 11.22 0.77 -25.07
C GLY A 634 12.72 0.98 -25.17
N PHE A 635 13.36 1.26 -24.04
CA PHE A 635 14.82 1.39 -23.97
C PHE A 635 15.38 0.48 -22.88
N VAL A 636 16.65 0.11 -23.07
CA VAL A 636 17.54 -0.52 -22.10
C VAL A 636 18.86 0.24 -22.14
N ALA A 637 19.31 0.73 -21.00
CA ALA A 637 20.59 1.40 -20.84
C ALA A 637 21.38 0.76 -19.70
N ARG A 638 22.70 0.90 -19.76
CA ARG A 638 23.63 0.42 -18.73
C ARG A 638 24.52 1.56 -18.24
N LEU A 639 24.94 1.48 -16.99
CA LEU A 639 25.86 2.44 -16.40
C LEU A 639 27.29 2.17 -16.88
N THR A 640 27.95 3.19 -17.40
CA THR A 640 29.38 3.22 -17.75
C THR A 640 30.10 4.26 -16.89
N ASP A 641 31.41 4.41 -17.09
CA ASP A 641 32.22 5.42 -16.39
C ASP A 641 31.75 6.86 -16.68
N ASP A 642 31.10 7.10 -17.82
CA ASP A 642 30.65 8.41 -18.28
C ASP A 642 29.13 8.66 -18.06
N GLY A 643 28.43 7.73 -17.39
CA GLY A 643 26.98 7.81 -17.13
C GLY A 643 26.19 6.68 -17.78
N PHE A 644 24.86 6.81 -17.87
CA PHE A 644 24.07 5.79 -18.57
C PHE A 644 24.19 5.91 -20.08
N GLU A 645 24.48 4.78 -20.73
CA GLU A 645 24.51 4.64 -22.19
C GLU A 645 23.41 3.67 -22.65
N ILE A 646 22.71 4.03 -23.73
CA ILE A 646 21.72 3.16 -24.36
C ILE A 646 22.42 1.92 -24.91
N PHE A 647 22.01 0.78 -24.38
CA PHE A 647 22.43 -0.53 -24.87
C PHE A 647 21.54 -0.99 -26.03
N GLU A 648 20.22 -0.76 -25.90
CA GLU A 648 19.22 -1.13 -26.90
C GLU A 648 17.98 -0.24 -26.78
N ASP A 649 17.42 0.19 -27.91
CA ASP A 649 16.20 1.00 -27.99
C ASP A 649 15.23 0.54 -29.11
N SER A 650 15.52 -0.58 -29.76
CA SER A 650 14.75 -1.10 -30.89
C SER A 650 13.42 -1.76 -30.50
N PHE A 651 13.02 -1.70 -29.23
CA PHE A 651 11.75 -2.24 -28.76
C PHE A 651 10.59 -1.35 -29.23
N ASN A 652 9.60 -1.91 -29.91
CA ASN A 652 8.41 -1.16 -30.36
C ASN A 652 7.33 -0.98 -29.26
N GLY A 653 7.76 -0.91 -28.01
CA GLY A 653 6.91 -0.78 -26.84
C GLY A 653 7.73 -0.87 -25.55
N MET A 654 7.14 -0.46 -24.43
CA MET A 654 7.87 -0.31 -23.17
C MET A 654 8.46 -1.61 -22.63
N VAL A 655 9.65 -1.52 -22.03
CA VAL A 655 10.26 -2.60 -21.24
C VAL A 655 9.82 -2.46 -19.78
N LEU A 656 9.43 -3.57 -19.16
CA LEU A 656 8.80 -3.62 -17.84
C LEU A 656 9.56 -4.48 -16.82
N GLN A 657 10.45 -5.38 -17.27
CA GLN A 657 11.30 -6.19 -16.41
C GLN A 657 12.55 -6.66 -17.17
N LEU A 658 13.69 -6.73 -16.49
CA LEU A 658 14.91 -7.40 -16.94
C LEU A 658 15.29 -8.51 -15.94
N ALA A 659 15.83 -9.63 -16.44
CA ALA A 659 16.36 -10.71 -15.60
C ALA A 659 17.65 -11.28 -16.22
N PHE A 660 18.74 -11.29 -15.46
CA PHE A 660 20.06 -11.74 -15.90
C PHE A 660 20.32 -13.20 -15.52
N ALA A 661 21.03 -13.93 -16.37
CA ALA A 661 21.45 -15.29 -16.04
C ALA A 661 22.49 -15.27 -14.90
N PRO A 662 22.47 -16.20 -13.93
CA PRO A 662 23.46 -16.22 -12.85
C PRO A 662 24.92 -16.36 -13.33
N ASP A 663 25.13 -17.02 -14.46
CA ASP A 663 26.43 -17.18 -15.13
C ASP A 663 26.77 -16.05 -16.12
N SER A 664 25.91 -15.03 -16.23
CA SER A 664 26.14 -13.93 -17.17
C SER A 664 27.37 -13.11 -16.74
N GLY A 665 28.27 -12.89 -17.70
CA GLY A 665 29.55 -12.23 -17.46
C GLY A 665 30.74 -13.16 -17.30
N GLU A 666 30.55 -14.47 -17.16
CA GLU A 666 31.67 -15.40 -17.32
C GLU A 666 32.21 -15.32 -18.75
N ASN A 667 33.49 -14.96 -18.91
CA ASN A 667 34.16 -14.79 -20.20
C ASN A 667 33.50 -13.75 -21.13
N ASP A 668 32.97 -12.65 -20.57
CA ASP A 668 32.29 -11.55 -21.30
C ASP A 668 31.00 -11.98 -22.03
N GLN A 669 30.42 -13.13 -21.70
CA GLN A 669 29.17 -13.61 -22.28
C GLN A 669 27.95 -13.08 -21.52
N LEU A 670 27.23 -12.13 -22.10
CA LEU A 670 26.06 -11.52 -21.49
C LEU A 670 24.79 -12.28 -21.93
N LYS A 671 24.02 -12.76 -20.94
CA LYS A 671 22.73 -13.43 -21.14
C LYS A 671 21.68 -12.82 -20.23
N PHE A 672 20.59 -12.36 -20.81
CA PHE A 672 19.47 -11.79 -20.05
C PHE A 672 18.18 -11.86 -20.84
N ILE A 673 17.06 -11.61 -20.16
CA ILE A 673 15.73 -11.60 -20.75
C ILE A 673 15.10 -10.24 -20.48
N ALA A 674 14.42 -9.71 -21.49
CA ALA A 674 13.55 -8.55 -21.35
C ALA A 674 12.08 -8.97 -21.47
N ARG A 675 11.24 -8.39 -20.61
CA ARG A 675 9.78 -8.51 -20.66
C ARG A 675 9.14 -7.13 -20.75
N GLY A 676 8.11 -7.00 -21.58
CA GLY A 676 7.48 -5.70 -21.83
C GLY A 676 6.16 -5.77 -22.60
N TRP A 677 5.70 -4.61 -23.06
CA TRP A 677 4.57 -4.48 -23.99
C TRP A 677 5.04 -4.16 -25.40
N PHE A 678 6.07 -4.88 -25.86
CA PHE A 678 6.56 -4.85 -27.23
C PHE A 678 6.09 -6.09 -28.00
N ASN A 679 6.04 -6.00 -29.32
CA ASN A 679 5.76 -7.10 -30.25
C ASN A 679 6.94 -7.39 -31.20
N SER A 680 7.94 -6.52 -31.23
CA SER A 680 9.17 -6.70 -32.01
C SER A 680 10.35 -5.98 -31.37
N ILE A 681 11.56 -6.44 -31.70
CA ILE A 681 12.83 -5.81 -31.36
C ILE A 681 13.65 -5.71 -32.65
N GLY A 682 13.83 -4.49 -33.14
CA GLY A 682 14.35 -4.26 -34.49
C GLY A 682 13.46 -4.96 -35.52
N ASP A 683 14.08 -5.76 -36.39
CA ASP A 683 13.38 -6.54 -37.43
C ASP A 683 12.84 -7.90 -36.94
N GLN A 684 13.09 -8.28 -35.68
CA GLN A 684 12.69 -9.58 -35.13
C GLN A 684 11.35 -9.50 -34.41
N GLU A 685 10.48 -10.48 -34.64
CA GLU A 685 9.23 -10.64 -33.89
C GLU A 685 9.52 -11.17 -32.47
N ALA A 686 9.03 -10.43 -31.48
CA ALA A 686 9.25 -10.71 -30.06
C ALA A 686 7.99 -10.31 -29.29
N THR A 687 7.06 -11.24 -29.11
CA THR A 687 5.77 -10.97 -28.46
C THR A 687 5.95 -10.93 -26.93
N ARG A 688 6.19 -9.73 -26.38
CA ARG A 688 6.31 -9.41 -24.93
C ARG A 688 7.53 -9.98 -24.20
N LEU A 689 8.27 -10.91 -24.81
CA LEU A 689 9.47 -11.54 -24.28
C LEU A 689 10.58 -11.56 -25.33
N ALA A 690 11.81 -11.34 -24.87
CA ALA A 690 12.98 -11.52 -25.70
C ALA A 690 14.18 -11.97 -24.88
N TYR A 691 15.02 -12.79 -25.50
CA TYR A 691 16.22 -13.35 -24.89
C TYR A 691 17.46 -12.80 -25.60
N TRP A 692 18.34 -12.17 -24.83
CA TRP A 692 19.64 -11.75 -25.32
C TRP A 692 20.66 -12.86 -25.09
N ASN A 693 21.39 -13.20 -26.14
CA ASN A 693 22.49 -14.14 -26.09
C ASN A 693 23.64 -13.62 -26.93
N ASP A 694 24.69 -13.13 -26.27
CA ASP A 694 25.99 -12.81 -26.87
C ASP A 694 25.92 -12.04 -28.19
N GLY A 695 25.29 -10.87 -28.18
CA GLY A 695 25.29 -9.95 -29.32
C GLY A 695 24.04 -10.01 -30.20
N SER A 696 23.05 -10.85 -29.87
CA SER A 696 21.79 -10.88 -30.63
C SER A 696 20.59 -11.21 -29.75
N TRP A 697 19.46 -10.58 -30.10
CA TRP A 697 18.16 -10.98 -29.61
C TRP A 697 17.69 -12.27 -30.29
N GLN A 698 17.00 -13.07 -29.50
CA GLN A 698 16.35 -14.30 -29.90
C GLN A 698 14.90 -14.24 -29.41
N SER A 699 13.99 -14.67 -30.27
CA SER A 699 12.59 -14.83 -29.91
C SER A 699 12.44 -16.04 -28.97
N MET A 700 11.66 -15.88 -27.90
CA MET A 700 11.31 -16.97 -26.99
C MET A 700 9.94 -17.57 -27.33
N GLY A 701 9.50 -17.48 -28.58
CA GLY A 701 8.16 -17.89 -29.01
C GLY A 701 7.05 -16.99 -28.47
N THR A 702 5.79 -17.37 -28.73
CA THR A 702 4.61 -16.56 -28.37
C THR A 702 3.98 -17.05 -27.07
N LEU A 703 4.24 -16.34 -25.97
CA LEU A 703 3.39 -16.39 -24.79
C LEU A 703 2.45 -15.18 -24.83
N ILE A 704 1.13 -15.41 -24.87
CA ILE A 704 0.15 -14.35 -25.14
C ILE A 704 0.16 -13.25 -24.06
N GLY A 705 0.77 -13.48 -22.89
CA GLY A 705 1.17 -12.39 -22.00
C GLY A 705 1.96 -12.79 -20.79
N ALA A 706 3.30 -12.74 -20.81
CA ALA A 706 4.06 -12.82 -19.56
C ALA A 706 3.74 -11.62 -18.65
N ARG A 707 3.42 -11.87 -17.38
CA ARG A 707 3.26 -10.86 -16.33
C ARG A 707 4.55 -10.63 -15.56
N SER A 708 5.28 -11.71 -15.30
CA SER A 708 6.55 -11.74 -14.56
C SER A 708 7.49 -12.76 -15.20
N ILE A 709 8.79 -12.53 -15.07
CA ILE A 709 9.86 -13.45 -15.49
C ILE A 709 10.88 -13.66 -14.37
N SER A 710 11.54 -14.81 -14.39
CA SER A 710 12.75 -15.09 -13.58
C SER A 710 13.76 -15.88 -14.40
N TYR A 711 15.04 -15.62 -14.17
CA TYR A 711 16.15 -16.34 -14.78
C TYR A 711 16.91 -17.10 -13.70
N GLY A 712 16.76 -18.43 -13.68
CA GLY A 712 17.42 -19.32 -12.74
C GLY A 712 18.63 -20.04 -13.31
N ALA A 713 19.38 -20.69 -12.42
CA ALA A 713 20.56 -21.48 -12.80
C ALA A 713 20.24 -22.62 -13.80
N GLN A 714 19.01 -23.16 -13.78
CA GLN A 714 18.61 -24.25 -14.68
C GLN A 714 17.44 -23.91 -15.59
N HIS A 715 16.64 -22.90 -15.25
CA HIS A 715 15.34 -22.66 -15.85
C HIS A 715 15.06 -21.18 -16.02
N ILE A 716 14.45 -20.82 -17.13
CA ILE A 716 13.78 -19.53 -17.29
C ILE A 716 12.29 -19.76 -17.02
N LEU A 717 11.71 -18.91 -16.19
CA LEU A 717 10.33 -19.01 -15.75
C LEU A 717 9.54 -17.78 -16.18
N ALA A 718 8.27 -17.99 -16.52
CA ALA A 718 7.33 -16.92 -16.80
C ALA A 718 5.97 -17.20 -16.14
N GLY A 719 5.46 -16.20 -15.42
CA GLY A 719 4.09 -16.15 -14.95
C GLY A 719 3.24 -15.50 -16.04
N THR A 720 2.06 -16.04 -16.33
CA THR A 720 1.28 -15.60 -17.51
C THR A 720 0.03 -14.80 -17.12
N LEU A 721 -0.48 -14.01 -18.07
CA LEU A 721 -1.72 -13.25 -18.03
C LEU A 721 -2.84 -14.06 -18.71
N ASP A 722 -4.08 -13.81 -18.29
CA ASP A 722 -5.30 -14.46 -18.77
C ASP A 722 -5.31 -14.84 -20.26
N GLY A 723 -5.70 -16.09 -20.53
CA GLY A 723 -5.82 -16.64 -21.88
C GLY A 723 -4.51 -17.19 -22.48
N GLY A 724 -3.43 -17.23 -21.70
CA GLY A 724 -2.08 -17.65 -22.12
C GLY A 724 -1.80 -19.16 -22.04
N GLY A 725 -2.71 -19.97 -21.49
CA GLY A 725 -2.62 -21.43 -21.48
C GLY A 725 -1.99 -22.04 -20.23
N TYR A 726 -1.12 -21.35 -19.50
CA TYR A 726 -0.42 -21.84 -18.29
C TYR A 726 -0.40 -20.80 -17.17
N SER A 727 -0.53 -21.18 -15.89
CA SER A 727 -0.32 -20.21 -14.78
C SER A 727 1.18 -19.89 -14.60
N LEU A 728 2.03 -20.92 -14.67
CA LEU A 728 3.49 -20.84 -14.62
C LEU A 728 4.09 -21.69 -15.74
N ALA A 729 4.98 -21.09 -16.53
CA ALA A 729 5.64 -21.74 -17.65
C ALA A 729 7.17 -21.76 -17.46
N ARG A 730 7.79 -22.84 -17.92
CA ARG A 730 9.23 -23.05 -17.94
C ARG A 730 9.73 -23.13 -19.38
N TRP A 731 10.74 -22.33 -19.72
CA TRP A 731 11.43 -22.44 -21.01
C TRP A 731 12.42 -23.61 -20.99
N ASN A 732 12.40 -24.44 -22.02
CA ASN A 732 13.32 -25.57 -22.17
C ASN A 732 14.46 -25.32 -23.17
N GLY A 733 14.53 -24.12 -23.76
CA GLY A 733 15.47 -23.78 -24.83
C GLY A 733 14.83 -23.66 -26.22
N GLU A 734 13.66 -24.27 -26.42
CA GLU A 734 12.94 -24.32 -27.70
C GLU A 734 11.46 -23.93 -27.55
N ASP A 735 10.79 -24.40 -26.49
CA ASP A 735 9.37 -24.19 -26.21
C ASP A 735 9.10 -23.93 -24.71
N TRP A 736 7.91 -23.40 -24.43
CA TRP A 736 7.37 -23.25 -23.07
C TRP A 736 6.60 -24.51 -22.66
N ALA A 737 6.87 -25.01 -21.45
CA ALA A 737 6.14 -26.11 -20.83
C ALA A 737 5.47 -25.66 -19.53
N GLU A 738 4.27 -26.17 -19.26
CA GLU A 738 3.57 -25.93 -18.00
C GLU A 738 4.34 -26.51 -16.82
N MET A 739 4.40 -25.74 -15.74
CA MET A 739 5.05 -26.15 -14.50
C MET A 739 4.08 -26.24 -13.33
N ALA A 740 3.01 -25.45 -13.27
CA ALA A 740 2.04 -25.46 -12.18
C ALA A 740 0.82 -26.33 -12.55
N THR A 741 0.75 -27.57 -12.05
CA THR A 741 -0.35 -28.50 -12.38
C THR A 741 -0.94 -29.20 -11.15
N PRO A 742 -2.19 -29.69 -11.20
CA PRO A 742 -2.76 -30.45 -10.09
C PRO A 742 -1.94 -31.68 -9.66
N GLU A 743 -1.22 -32.31 -10.59
CA GLU A 743 -0.38 -33.49 -10.31
C GLU A 743 0.83 -33.19 -9.42
N ASN A 744 1.30 -31.94 -9.40
CA ASN A 744 2.40 -31.51 -8.54
C ASN A 744 1.95 -30.61 -7.40
N GLY A 745 0.67 -30.70 -7.00
CA GLY A 745 0.13 -30.04 -5.82
C GLY A 745 -0.36 -28.61 -6.07
N PHE A 746 -0.35 -28.12 -7.31
CA PHE A 746 -0.94 -26.82 -7.61
C PHE A 746 -2.48 -26.89 -7.60
N PRO A 747 -3.21 -25.93 -6.98
CA PRO A 747 -4.67 -26.00 -6.96
C PRO A 747 -5.29 -25.90 -8.37
N ASP A 748 -6.40 -26.60 -8.56
CA ASP A 748 -7.21 -26.51 -9.78
C ASP A 748 -8.26 -25.40 -9.64
N PHE A 749 -8.18 -24.38 -10.50
CA PHE A 749 -9.08 -23.22 -10.53
C PHE A 749 -10.14 -23.33 -11.65
N GLY A 750 -10.28 -24.50 -12.30
CA GLY A 750 -11.23 -24.70 -13.39
C GLY A 750 -10.85 -23.91 -14.65
N ASP A 751 -11.77 -23.08 -15.15
CA ASP A 751 -11.57 -22.27 -16.37
C ASP A 751 -10.78 -20.97 -16.10
N GLU A 752 -10.56 -20.61 -14.83
CA GLU A 752 -9.80 -19.42 -14.42
C GLU A 752 -8.31 -19.78 -14.18
N GLN A 753 -7.38 -18.82 -14.32
CA GLN A 753 -5.94 -19.05 -14.16
C GLN A 753 -5.34 -18.12 -13.10
N ALA A 754 -4.32 -18.61 -12.37
CA ALA A 754 -3.56 -17.77 -11.47
C ALA A 754 -2.57 -16.90 -12.27
N VAL A 755 -2.49 -15.60 -11.91
CA VAL A 755 -1.62 -14.63 -12.56
C VAL A 755 -0.48 -14.25 -11.62
N PHE A 756 0.71 -14.79 -11.85
CA PHE A 756 1.88 -14.49 -11.03
C PHE A 756 2.51 -13.14 -11.39
N THR A 757 2.51 -12.21 -10.45
CA THR A 757 3.10 -10.88 -10.55
C THR A 757 4.55 -10.84 -10.09
N GLY A 758 5.02 -11.84 -9.35
CA GLY A 758 6.41 -11.98 -8.91
C GLY A 758 6.86 -13.44 -8.88
N ILE A 759 8.10 -13.67 -9.30
CA ILE A 759 8.78 -14.96 -9.25
C ILE A 759 10.14 -14.70 -8.59
N HIS A 760 10.34 -15.24 -7.38
CA HIS A 760 11.56 -15.06 -6.61
C HIS A 760 12.28 -16.40 -6.51
N GLN A 761 13.46 -16.47 -7.13
CA GLN A 761 14.24 -17.70 -7.21
C GLN A 761 15.26 -17.79 -6.08
N LEU A 762 15.28 -18.92 -5.39
CA LEU A 762 16.13 -19.20 -4.24
C LEU A 762 16.79 -20.58 -4.43
N GLY A 763 17.84 -20.62 -5.25
CA GLY A 763 18.42 -21.88 -5.72
C GLY A 763 17.42 -22.70 -6.54
N GLU A 764 17.12 -23.92 -6.07
CA GLU A 764 16.12 -24.81 -6.70
C GLU A 764 14.67 -24.52 -6.26
N ARG A 765 14.48 -23.70 -5.22
CA ARG A 765 13.16 -23.30 -4.73
C ARG A 765 12.70 -22.00 -5.38
N ILE A 766 11.38 -21.83 -5.47
CA ILE A 766 10.76 -20.65 -6.05
C ILE A 766 9.64 -20.18 -5.13
N ILE A 767 9.61 -18.88 -4.82
CA ILE A 767 8.44 -18.22 -4.22
C ILE A 767 7.69 -17.51 -5.35
N LEU A 768 6.42 -17.83 -5.48
CA LEU A 768 5.51 -17.21 -6.43
C LEU A 768 4.53 -16.33 -5.69
N VAL A 769 4.31 -15.15 -6.25
CA VAL A 769 3.29 -14.21 -5.76
C VAL A 769 2.38 -13.85 -6.91
N GLY A 770 1.07 -13.92 -6.68
CA GLY A 770 0.12 -13.68 -7.76
C GLY A 770 -1.33 -13.56 -7.33
N GLU A 771 -2.13 -13.01 -8.24
CA GLU A 771 -3.58 -13.00 -8.13
C GLU A 771 -4.12 -14.39 -8.45
N VAL A 772 -4.98 -14.90 -7.57
CA VAL A 772 -5.55 -16.25 -7.66
C VAL A 772 -7.07 -16.11 -7.77
N PRO A 773 -7.73 -16.81 -8.70
CA PRO A 773 -9.17 -16.73 -8.85
C PRO A 773 -9.94 -17.30 -7.65
N GLY A 774 -11.15 -16.78 -7.39
CA GLY A 774 -12.07 -17.34 -6.39
C GLY A 774 -11.75 -17.07 -4.91
N PHE A 775 -11.21 -15.89 -4.57
CA PHE A 775 -10.93 -15.36 -3.22
C PHE A 775 -11.54 -16.18 -2.04
N THR A 776 -10.79 -17.13 -1.51
CA THR A 776 -11.02 -17.66 -0.17
C THR A 776 -9.79 -17.39 0.68
N PRO A 777 -9.92 -17.21 2.01
CA PRO A 777 -8.76 -17.15 2.91
C PRO A 777 -7.82 -18.36 2.76
N GLU A 778 -8.33 -19.46 2.21
CA GLU A 778 -7.62 -20.72 1.96
C GLU A 778 -6.85 -20.74 0.62
N SER A 779 -7.12 -19.82 -0.32
CA SER A 779 -6.54 -19.87 -1.69
C SER A 779 -5.21 -19.14 -1.87
N GLY A 780 -4.74 -18.38 -0.87
CA GLY A 780 -3.39 -17.81 -0.68
C GLY A 780 -2.67 -17.21 -1.91
N HIS A 781 -2.33 -15.93 -1.88
CA HIS A 781 -1.58 -15.27 -2.98
C HIS A 781 -0.07 -15.64 -3.07
N VAL A 782 0.42 -16.56 -2.23
CA VAL A 782 1.84 -16.92 -2.15
C VAL A 782 2.01 -18.44 -2.17
N PHE A 783 2.80 -18.93 -3.14
CA PHE A 783 3.11 -20.34 -3.31
C PHE A 783 4.61 -20.56 -3.20
N ILE A 784 4.99 -21.67 -2.59
CA ILE A 784 6.37 -22.15 -2.55
C ILE A 784 6.43 -23.40 -3.40
N HIS A 785 7.32 -23.39 -4.40
CA HIS A 785 7.65 -24.56 -5.18
C HIS A 785 9.00 -25.13 -4.72
N GLU A 786 8.96 -26.38 -4.26
CA GLU A 786 10.12 -27.27 -4.15
C GLU A 786 10.13 -28.20 -5.37
N PRO A 787 11.27 -28.80 -5.76
CA PRO A 787 11.36 -29.65 -6.95
C PRO A 787 10.21 -30.68 -7.07
N GLY A 788 9.23 -30.38 -7.94
CA GLY A 788 8.08 -31.24 -8.22
C GLY A 788 6.92 -31.17 -7.23
N ASN A 789 6.88 -30.18 -6.32
CA ASN A 789 5.78 -30.00 -5.37
C ASN A 789 5.49 -28.51 -5.08
N PHE A 790 4.23 -28.11 -5.22
CA PHE A 790 3.74 -26.81 -4.79
C PHE A 790 3.10 -26.91 -3.41
N THR A 791 3.43 -25.94 -2.57
CA THR A 791 2.80 -25.75 -1.25
C THR A 791 2.32 -24.31 -1.16
N VAL A 792 1.07 -24.10 -0.76
CA VAL A 792 0.57 -22.78 -0.39
C VAL A 792 1.24 -22.41 0.94
N LEU A 793 1.79 -21.20 1.04
CA LEU A 793 2.38 -20.75 2.30
C LEU A 793 1.29 -20.75 3.39
N SER A 794 1.45 -21.62 4.39
CA SER A 794 0.52 -21.76 5.52
C SER A 794 0.33 -20.40 6.17
N GLY A 795 -0.91 -19.97 6.30
CA GLY A 795 -1.23 -18.66 6.84
C GLY A 795 -1.60 -17.56 5.85
N GLY A 796 -1.81 -17.95 4.58
CA GLY A 796 -2.44 -17.22 3.49
C GLY A 796 -2.52 -15.71 3.64
N LEU A 797 -1.81 -14.97 2.78
CA LEU A 797 -2.12 -13.56 2.54
C LEU A 797 -3.50 -13.48 1.87
N ALA A 798 -4.52 -13.08 2.63
CA ALA A 798 -5.86 -12.83 2.13
C ALA A 798 -6.00 -11.34 1.73
N GLY A 799 -6.65 -11.08 0.61
CA GLY A 799 -6.87 -9.73 0.08
C GLY A 799 -6.31 -9.55 -1.33
N ARG A 800 -5.27 -8.72 -1.47
CA ARG A 800 -4.55 -8.52 -2.74
C ARG A 800 -3.15 -9.12 -2.68
N PRO A 801 -2.59 -9.56 -3.82
CA PRO A 801 -1.23 -10.08 -3.84
C PRO A 801 -0.22 -9.00 -3.43
N PRO A 802 0.84 -9.36 -2.68
CA PRO A 802 1.93 -8.43 -2.41
C PRO A 802 2.59 -7.97 -3.72
N THR A 803 3.10 -6.74 -3.70
CA THR A 803 3.81 -6.10 -4.80
C THR A 803 5.32 -6.28 -4.69
N ALA A 804 5.84 -6.56 -3.49
CA ALA A 804 7.24 -6.81 -3.23
C ALA A 804 7.42 -8.01 -2.29
N VAL A 805 8.50 -8.77 -2.49
CA VAL A 805 8.93 -9.83 -1.58
C VAL A 805 10.42 -9.73 -1.38
N LEU A 806 10.86 -9.85 -0.14
CA LEU A 806 12.26 -10.03 0.22
C LEU A 806 12.39 -11.19 1.18
N VAL A 807 13.40 -12.02 0.98
CA VAL A 807 13.68 -13.15 1.85
C VAL A 807 15.00 -12.90 2.57
N THR A 808 14.99 -13.07 3.88
CA THR A 808 16.12 -12.91 4.80
C THR A 808 16.35 -14.23 5.53
N PRO A 809 17.51 -14.45 6.17
CA PRO A 809 17.78 -15.66 6.95
C PRO A 809 16.75 -15.95 8.06
N GLU A 810 16.07 -14.92 8.57
CA GLU A 810 15.14 -15.00 9.71
C GLU A 810 13.67 -14.67 9.37
N ALA A 811 13.39 -14.18 8.16
CA ALA A 811 12.05 -13.76 7.78
C ALA A 811 11.80 -13.73 6.26
N ILE A 812 10.53 -13.89 5.87
CA ILE A 812 10.03 -13.43 4.57
C ILE A 812 9.28 -12.12 4.81
N LEU A 813 9.66 -11.08 4.09
CA LEU A 813 8.98 -9.80 4.07
C LEU A 813 8.14 -9.69 2.80
N PHE A 814 6.91 -9.25 2.99
CA PHE A 814 5.96 -8.97 1.93
C PHE A 814 5.60 -7.49 1.99
N GLY A 815 5.70 -6.77 0.88
CA GLY A 815 5.28 -5.39 0.74
C GLY A 815 4.07 -5.30 -0.18
N GLY A 816 3.14 -4.39 0.11
CA GLY A 816 1.98 -4.09 -0.74
C GLY A 816 0.66 -3.94 0.04
N PRO A 817 -0.49 -3.96 -0.65
CA PRO A 817 -1.83 -3.88 -0.05
C PRO A 817 -2.23 -5.20 0.65
N ILE A 818 -1.43 -5.60 1.63
CA ILE A 818 -1.60 -6.82 2.41
C ILE A 818 -2.57 -6.52 3.53
N ILE A 819 -3.62 -7.32 3.73
CA ILE A 819 -4.65 -6.92 4.70
C ILE A 819 -4.84 -7.98 5.78
N GLU A 820 -4.84 -9.26 5.45
CA GLU A 820 -5.00 -10.32 6.44
C GLU A 820 -4.02 -11.45 6.22
N ALA A 821 -3.44 -11.93 7.31
CA ALA A 821 -2.67 -13.16 7.31
C ALA A 821 -3.18 -14.07 8.43
N ASP A 822 -3.58 -15.29 8.09
CA ASP A 822 -4.29 -16.20 8.99
C ASP A 822 -3.57 -17.54 9.14
N PRO A 823 -2.59 -17.68 10.06
CA PRO A 823 -1.91 -18.96 10.23
C PRO A 823 -2.86 -20.09 10.64
N TYR A 824 -3.89 -19.85 11.48
CA TYR A 824 -4.70 -20.93 12.10
C TYR A 824 -6.04 -20.45 12.72
N GLY A 825 -6.85 -19.62 12.02
CA GLY A 825 -8.13 -19.08 12.50
C GLY A 825 -8.03 -17.81 13.37
N HIS A 826 -6.90 -17.11 13.31
CA HIS A 826 -6.65 -15.86 14.04
C HIS A 826 -5.98 -14.85 13.10
N PRO A 827 -6.77 -14.13 12.27
CA PRO A 827 -6.21 -13.20 11.31
C PRO A 827 -5.43 -12.09 12.02
N VAL A 828 -4.34 -11.66 11.40
CA VAL A 828 -3.54 -10.51 11.82
C VAL A 828 -3.58 -9.49 10.69
N SER A 829 -3.93 -8.24 11.03
CA SER A 829 -3.73 -7.13 10.12
C SER A 829 -2.25 -6.89 9.87
N THR A 830 -1.83 -6.83 8.61
CA THR A 830 -0.46 -6.47 8.22
C THR A 830 -0.47 -5.48 7.05
N LEU A 831 -1.03 -4.29 7.27
CA LEU A 831 -1.19 -3.31 6.21
C LEU A 831 0.14 -2.66 5.79
N GLY A 832 0.47 -2.84 4.52
CA GLY A 832 1.65 -2.26 3.87
C GLY A 832 2.87 -3.18 3.88
N ILE A 833 3.26 -3.71 5.06
CA ILE A 833 4.36 -4.67 5.19
C ILE A 833 3.97 -5.81 6.12
N GLY A 834 4.00 -7.03 5.61
CA GLY A 834 3.92 -8.24 6.39
C GLY A 834 5.31 -8.85 6.60
N ARG A 835 5.62 -9.27 7.83
CA ARG A 835 6.85 -10.01 8.13
C ARG A 835 6.50 -11.36 8.73
N LEU A 836 6.88 -12.42 8.04
CA LEU A 836 6.69 -13.80 8.47
C LEU A 836 8.02 -14.35 8.99
N THR A 837 8.09 -14.65 10.29
CA THR A 837 9.31 -15.10 10.98
C THR A 837 9.18 -16.55 11.44
N TRP A 838 10.30 -17.26 11.56
CA TRP A 838 10.38 -18.60 12.15
C TRP A 838 11.41 -18.63 13.29
N ASP A 839 11.32 -19.65 14.14
CA ASP A 839 12.22 -19.89 15.28
C ASP A 839 13.52 -20.59 14.86
#